data_AF-A0A3B8LS03-F1
#
_entry.id   AF-A0A3B8LS03-F1
#
_cell.length_a   1.000
_cell.length_b   1.000
_cell.length_c   1.000
_cell.angle_alpha   90.00
_cell.angle_beta   90.00
_cell.angle_gamma   90.00
#
_symmetry.space_group_name_H-M   'P 1'
#
loop_
_entity.id
_entity.type
_entity.pdbx_description
1 polymer ?
#
loop_
_entity_poly.entity_id
_entity_poly.type
_entity_poly.pdbx_seq_one_letter_code
_entity_poly.pdbx_strand_id
1 'polypeptide(L)'
;TYLKEWYTQTEYAAYKPQLDSLIEKEAWSFLLDSFYRVLPFGTRGRRGAVGIGPNRINPMTIASSVQGHVLYLKDAFPNEEALSVVIAYDVRCFHDLRGHYDADKPNPLLMLTSKDLAHLAAEIYAANGIKAYLLNPELDTYISTPELSFLIRHFKAEGGLNISASHNHPDDNGGKFYNANGGQPVAPHDQQMSEWVEKVEKIEKMPLQQAVETQLVEWIEQHHRDAYIELNYDRRFDLAAQKAIVAYTPMHGTGSTSVGKLIERAGYELHMLASQTTFDGTFENVRYRIPNPEVPASMQDAIELAKEVGADLVLGTEPDADRIGLATPDKDGTWRCFTGNEIAALVTRYLFKSLKQSGRITDNPIVLKTEVTSDLVRRITEAEGGTCVGNLLVGFKYIGDALLSWEQHGEFLGVKGTPQDFVLGTEESHGFLTTPDLRDKDAAGVALYLVELASQLKSEGRTFPEELHDIHKTYGYFNNRLTSMVMEGAAGIANIRNLLTKLREQPPTEIAGRKVLEFFDHQDESGRFGPIRSQTDASSRNVLVFHLEGNIRLILRPSGTEPKAKLYIEVSSDPGQDETTLAQTIEQVDATAARIGKDFAGDALGRIGIQLPDFALQLSDLVSIDNKRYFGETVIPAWKTKLEALGETPSETQLSEVSQWLKEALARFGSTPNGLVAPGVEAYIAQLDAPSQHFVDHMRQTFQTIP
;
A
#
# COMPACT_ATOMS: atom_id res chain seq x y z
N THR A 1 21.70 23.44 14.54
CA THR A 1 20.36 22.90 14.27
C THR A 1 20.15 22.99 12.79
N TYR A 2 19.49 22.01 12.17
CA TYR A 2 19.29 21.97 10.72
C TYR A 2 18.66 23.25 10.15
N LEU A 3 17.71 23.86 10.87
CA LEU A 3 17.12 25.13 10.46
C LEU A 3 18.17 26.25 10.32
N LYS A 4 19.13 26.35 11.26
CA LYS A 4 20.20 27.34 11.18
C LYS A 4 21.11 27.09 9.97
N GLU A 5 21.41 25.83 9.67
CA GLU A 5 22.23 25.45 8.51
C GLU A 5 21.53 25.86 7.21
N TRP A 6 20.26 25.44 7.04
CA TRP A 6 19.44 25.80 5.87
C TRP A 6 19.20 27.30 5.73
N TYR A 7 19.19 28.05 6.83
CA TYR A 7 18.99 29.50 6.80
C TYR A 7 20.26 30.29 6.48
N THR A 8 21.46 29.74 6.75
CA THR A 8 22.72 30.51 6.71
C THR A 8 23.73 30.05 5.67
N GLN A 9 23.70 28.78 5.24
CA GLN A 9 24.67 28.28 4.28
C GLN A 9 24.26 28.61 2.84
N THR A 10 25.25 28.90 2.00
CA THR A 10 25.06 29.36 0.61
C THR A 10 24.34 28.34 -0.26
N GLU A 11 24.56 27.04 -0.02
CA GLU A 11 23.91 25.96 -0.77
C GLU A 11 22.38 25.94 -0.63
N TYR A 12 21.84 26.51 0.45
CA TYR A 12 20.40 26.61 0.70
C TYR A 12 19.81 28.00 0.42
N ALA A 13 20.60 28.93 -0.14
CA ALA A 13 20.17 30.33 -0.31
C ALA A 13 18.86 30.48 -1.10
N ALA A 14 18.60 29.58 -2.05
CA ALA A 14 17.36 29.57 -2.83
C ALA A 14 16.09 29.29 -2.00
N TYR A 15 16.21 28.64 -0.84
CA TYR A 15 15.08 28.35 0.05
C TYR A 15 14.77 29.49 1.03
N LYS A 16 15.70 30.44 1.21
CA LYS A 16 15.58 31.52 2.20
C LYS A 16 14.29 32.35 2.07
N PRO A 17 13.82 32.76 0.87
CA PRO A 17 12.59 33.55 0.75
C PRO A 17 11.35 32.87 1.32
N GLN A 18 11.24 31.55 1.17
CA GLN A 18 10.15 30.76 1.73
C GLN A 18 10.31 30.56 3.24
N LEU A 19 11.55 30.33 3.71
CA LEU A 19 11.82 30.25 5.15
C LEU A 19 11.49 31.55 5.87
N ASP A 20 11.82 32.70 5.29
CA ASP A 20 11.44 34.02 5.82
C ASP A 20 9.91 34.14 5.94
N SER A 21 9.15 33.77 4.90
CA SER A 21 7.68 33.81 4.94
C SER A 21 7.07 32.85 5.98
N LEU A 22 7.60 31.62 6.10
CA LEU A 22 7.15 30.66 7.11
C LEU A 22 7.40 31.16 8.54
N ILE A 23 8.51 31.87 8.77
CA ILE A 23 8.85 32.50 10.05
C ILE A 23 7.92 33.69 10.31
N GLU A 24 7.71 34.56 9.33
CA GLU A 24 6.81 35.73 9.43
C GLU A 24 5.36 35.32 9.71
N LYS A 25 4.91 34.18 9.16
CA LYS A 25 3.58 33.59 9.39
C LYS A 25 3.47 32.76 10.67
N GLU A 26 4.54 32.67 11.46
CA GLU A 26 4.59 31.87 12.68
C GLU A 26 4.21 30.39 12.47
N ALA A 27 4.61 29.80 11.33
CA ALA A 27 4.30 28.42 10.96
C ALA A 27 5.14 27.39 11.74
N TRP A 28 5.19 27.52 13.07
CA TRP A 28 6.12 26.81 13.95
C TRP A 28 5.95 25.29 13.92
N SER A 29 4.72 24.79 13.83
CA SER A 29 4.47 23.34 13.76
C SER A 29 5.05 22.74 12.47
N PHE A 30 4.89 23.42 11.34
CA PHE A 30 5.45 22.98 10.06
C PHE A 30 6.98 23.09 10.06
N LEU A 31 7.54 24.20 10.56
CA LEU A 31 8.99 24.36 10.70
C LEU A 31 9.60 23.31 11.63
N LEU A 32 8.96 23.02 12.76
CA LEU A 32 9.40 21.97 13.68
C LEU A 32 9.41 20.62 12.96
N ASP A 33 8.31 20.23 12.30
CA ASP A 33 8.22 18.96 11.58
C ASP A 33 9.24 18.85 10.44
N SER A 34 9.51 19.93 9.71
CA SER A 34 10.48 19.95 8.61
C SER A 34 11.94 19.82 9.07
N PHE A 35 12.27 20.21 10.30
CA PHE A 35 13.66 20.37 10.77
C PHE A 35 14.05 19.61 12.04
N TYR A 36 13.14 18.90 12.72
CA TYR A 36 13.48 18.17 13.96
C TYR A 36 14.33 16.91 13.74
N ARG A 37 14.36 16.36 12.51
CA ARG A 37 15.14 15.18 12.13
C ARG A 37 15.52 15.19 10.66
N VAL A 38 16.37 14.26 10.25
CA VAL A 38 16.53 13.88 8.83
C VAL A 38 15.47 12.85 8.48
N LEU A 39 14.89 12.94 7.29
CA LEU A 39 13.94 11.95 6.78
C LEU A 39 14.64 10.57 6.78
N PRO A 40 14.17 9.59 7.56
CA PRO A 40 14.88 8.32 7.71
C PRO A 40 15.01 7.57 6.38
N PHE A 41 16.17 6.94 6.17
CA PHE A 41 16.33 5.94 5.12
C PHE A 41 15.71 4.64 5.62
N GLY A 42 14.49 4.35 5.17
CA GLY A 42 13.78 3.14 5.56
C GLY A 42 14.28 1.90 4.83
N THR A 43 13.66 0.76 5.11
CA THR A 43 13.97 -0.55 4.48
C THR A 43 13.72 -0.61 2.97
N ARG A 44 13.19 0.47 2.38
CA ARG A 44 12.85 0.64 0.96
C ARG A 44 13.34 1.99 0.41
N GLY A 45 14.28 2.66 1.07
CA GLY A 45 14.71 4.02 0.74
C GLY A 45 13.93 5.12 1.47
N ARG A 46 13.85 6.32 0.88
CA ARG A 46 13.18 7.50 1.48
C ARG A 46 11.85 7.78 0.80
N ARG A 47 10.83 8.11 1.58
CA ARG A 47 9.53 8.56 1.09
C ARG A 47 8.92 9.57 2.05
N GLY A 48 8.31 10.63 1.53
CA GLY A 48 7.65 11.63 2.34
C GLY A 48 7.20 12.84 1.52
N ALA A 49 6.67 13.84 2.21
CA ALA A 49 6.28 15.10 1.59
C ALA A 49 7.48 15.80 0.94
N VAL A 50 7.28 16.31 -0.26
CA VAL A 50 8.24 17.22 -0.89
C VAL A 50 8.23 18.55 -0.13
N GLY A 51 9.40 19.12 0.12
CA GLY A 51 9.48 20.35 0.88
C GLY A 51 10.86 20.79 1.36
N ILE A 52 10.87 21.95 2.02
CA ILE A 52 12.05 22.57 2.60
C ILE A 52 12.42 21.88 3.91
N GLY A 53 13.70 21.56 4.08
CA GLY A 53 14.25 20.96 5.28
C GLY A 53 14.66 19.49 5.13
N PRO A 54 15.43 18.96 6.09
CA PRO A 54 15.98 17.61 6.03
C PRO A 54 14.94 16.50 6.26
N ASN A 55 13.78 16.78 6.86
CA ASN A 55 12.67 15.82 7.01
C ASN A 55 11.70 15.85 5.82
N ARG A 56 12.19 16.15 4.62
CA ARG A 56 11.41 16.27 3.38
C ARG A 56 12.14 15.63 2.20
N ILE A 57 11.38 15.32 1.15
CA ILE A 57 11.95 15.01 -0.15
C ILE A 57 12.28 16.32 -0.86
N ASN A 58 13.52 16.43 -1.32
CA ASN A 58 14.05 17.54 -2.11
C ASN A 58 15.35 17.07 -2.80
N PRO A 59 15.94 17.88 -3.70
CA PRO A 59 17.18 17.52 -4.37
C PRO A 59 18.30 17.07 -3.43
N MET A 60 18.44 17.70 -2.25
CA MET A 60 19.51 17.39 -1.30
C MET A 60 19.34 16.03 -0.64
N THR A 61 18.12 15.69 -0.18
CA THR A 61 17.87 14.40 0.48
C THR A 61 17.92 13.22 -0.49
N ILE A 62 17.51 13.42 -1.76
CA ILE A 62 17.70 12.43 -2.82
C ILE A 62 19.18 12.28 -3.18
N ALA A 63 19.89 13.38 -3.39
CA ALA A 63 21.31 13.35 -3.75
C ALA A 63 22.18 12.64 -2.68
N SER A 64 21.92 12.91 -1.39
CA SER A 64 22.55 12.19 -0.28
C SER A 64 22.24 10.68 -0.31
N SER A 65 21.00 10.31 -0.61
CA SER A 65 20.62 8.89 -0.70
C SER A 65 21.30 8.20 -1.89
N VAL A 66 21.38 8.86 -3.04
CA VAL A 66 22.05 8.32 -4.24
C VAL A 66 23.55 8.19 -4.01
N GLN A 67 24.19 9.19 -3.42
CA GLN A 67 25.62 9.10 -3.09
C GLN A 67 25.90 7.98 -2.08
N GLY A 68 25.02 7.77 -1.10
CA GLY A 68 25.12 6.62 -0.20
C GLY A 68 24.99 5.29 -0.93
N HIS A 69 24.07 5.20 -1.90
CA HIS A 69 23.93 4.01 -2.74
C HIS A 69 25.16 3.77 -3.61
N VAL A 70 25.78 4.81 -4.18
CA VAL A 70 27.06 4.69 -4.89
C VAL A 70 28.13 4.05 -4.01
N LEU A 71 28.29 4.52 -2.77
CA LEU A 71 29.28 3.99 -1.83
C LEU A 71 28.98 2.53 -1.48
N TYR A 72 27.72 2.21 -1.23
CA TYR A 72 27.26 0.85 -1.01
C TYR A 72 27.55 -0.07 -2.20
N LEU A 73 27.28 0.35 -3.45
CA LEU A 73 27.54 -0.47 -4.63
C LEU A 73 29.04 -0.75 -4.81
N LYS A 74 29.91 0.25 -4.61
CA LYS A 74 31.37 0.07 -4.68
C LYS A 74 31.89 -0.89 -3.61
N ASP A 75 31.29 -0.87 -2.43
CA ASP A 75 31.63 -1.77 -1.32
C ASP A 75 31.08 -3.20 -1.54
N ALA A 76 29.86 -3.32 -2.05
CA ALA A 76 29.21 -4.60 -2.32
C ALA A 76 29.81 -5.36 -3.53
N PHE A 77 30.37 -4.63 -4.50
CA PHE A 77 30.92 -5.17 -5.73
C PHE A 77 32.37 -4.68 -5.97
N PRO A 78 33.33 -4.99 -5.07
CA PRO A 78 34.67 -4.39 -5.08
C PRO A 78 35.55 -4.88 -6.25
N ASN A 79 35.16 -5.97 -6.90
CA ASN A 79 35.89 -6.58 -8.01
C ASN A 79 35.24 -6.31 -9.38
N GLU A 80 34.11 -5.61 -9.40
CA GLU A 80 33.43 -5.31 -10.66
C GLU A 80 34.06 -4.06 -11.29
N GLU A 81 34.60 -4.20 -12.49
CA GLU A 81 35.33 -3.11 -13.16
C GLU A 81 34.39 -2.00 -13.66
N ALA A 82 33.13 -2.33 -13.94
CA ALA A 82 32.14 -1.40 -14.49
C ALA A 82 30.76 -1.62 -13.85
N LEU A 83 30.48 -0.84 -12.81
CA LEU A 83 29.16 -0.84 -12.16
C LEU A 83 28.13 -0.10 -13.01
N SER A 84 26.90 -0.58 -12.98
CA SER A 84 25.76 0.05 -13.62
C SER A 84 24.48 0.01 -12.78
N VAL A 85 23.58 0.95 -13.04
CA VAL A 85 22.26 1.05 -12.39
C VAL A 85 21.17 1.40 -13.38
N VAL A 86 19.94 0.97 -13.11
CA VAL A 86 18.75 1.41 -13.85
C VAL A 86 17.97 2.44 -13.03
N ILE A 87 17.58 3.55 -13.66
CA ILE A 87 16.81 4.63 -13.01
C ILE A 87 15.44 4.74 -13.67
N ALA A 88 14.39 4.54 -12.86
CA ALA A 88 12.99 4.74 -13.22
C ALA A 88 12.38 5.90 -12.42
N TYR A 89 11.29 6.46 -12.93
CA TYR A 89 10.56 7.53 -12.27
C TYR A 89 9.10 7.57 -12.73
N ASP A 90 8.21 7.96 -11.81
CA ASP A 90 6.78 8.13 -12.10
C ASP A 90 6.41 9.56 -12.52
N VAL A 91 5.11 9.84 -12.61
CA VAL A 91 4.52 11.05 -13.18
C VAL A 91 4.48 12.26 -12.25
N ARG A 92 4.98 12.12 -11.01
CA ARG A 92 4.72 13.10 -9.94
C ARG A 92 5.42 14.44 -10.19
N CYS A 93 4.73 15.50 -9.80
CA CYS A 93 5.19 16.88 -9.88
C CYS A 93 4.67 17.67 -8.67
N PHE A 94 5.56 18.32 -7.92
CA PHE A 94 5.20 19.05 -6.71
C PHE A 94 4.50 20.38 -7.03
N HIS A 95 3.29 20.57 -6.50
CA HIS A 95 2.47 21.77 -6.73
C HIS A 95 2.11 22.54 -5.45
N ASP A 96 2.53 22.06 -4.28
CA ASP A 96 2.12 22.59 -2.98
C ASP A 96 0.59 22.63 -2.81
N LEU A 97 -0.09 21.56 -3.20
CA LEU A 97 -1.52 21.36 -2.97
C LEU A 97 -1.89 21.38 -1.47
N ARG A 98 -0.92 21.17 -0.57
CA ARG A 98 -1.11 21.35 0.88
C ARG A 98 -1.05 22.81 1.34
N GLY A 99 -0.63 23.74 0.48
CA GLY A 99 -0.69 25.18 0.71
C GLY A 99 0.19 25.67 1.86
N HIS A 100 1.40 25.10 2.02
CA HIS A 100 2.32 25.51 3.08
C HIS A 100 3.18 26.71 2.70
N TYR A 101 3.46 26.89 1.41
CA TYR A 101 4.38 27.91 0.92
C TYR A 101 3.66 29.17 0.44
N ASP A 102 4.43 30.25 0.35
CA ASP A 102 3.94 31.53 -0.12
C ASP A 102 4.00 31.61 -1.64
N ALA A 103 2.85 31.76 -2.29
CA ALA A 103 2.76 31.84 -3.75
C ALA A 103 3.46 33.07 -4.34
N ASP A 104 3.65 34.14 -3.55
CA ASP A 104 4.30 35.38 -4.00
C ASP A 104 5.83 35.36 -3.80
N LYS A 105 6.38 34.28 -3.22
CA LYS A 105 7.82 34.13 -2.97
C LYS A 105 8.41 33.06 -3.89
N PRO A 106 9.65 33.22 -4.39
CA PRO A 106 10.32 32.17 -5.15
C PRO A 106 10.40 30.86 -4.35
N ASN A 107 10.00 29.75 -4.97
CA ASN A 107 10.12 28.41 -4.39
C ASN A 107 10.88 27.49 -5.35
N PRO A 108 12.11 27.07 -5.02
CA PRO A 108 12.90 26.20 -5.91
C PRO A 108 12.37 24.76 -6.00
N LEU A 109 11.36 24.39 -5.20
CA LEU A 109 10.73 23.07 -5.24
C LEU A 109 9.46 23.05 -6.10
N LEU A 110 8.85 24.21 -6.38
CA LEU A 110 7.63 24.25 -7.16
C LEU A 110 7.91 23.70 -8.57
N MET A 111 7.02 22.83 -9.05
CA MET A 111 7.18 22.06 -10.28
C MET A 111 8.32 21.03 -10.28
N LEU A 112 8.89 20.68 -9.12
CA LEU A 112 9.89 19.62 -9.03
C LEU A 112 9.25 18.28 -9.41
N THR A 113 9.76 17.66 -10.48
CA THR A 113 9.25 16.38 -10.98
C THR A 113 10.08 15.19 -10.50
N SER A 114 9.50 13.99 -10.53
CA SER A 114 10.26 12.75 -10.36
C SER A 114 11.37 12.60 -11.42
N LYS A 115 11.15 13.13 -12.63
CA LYS A 115 12.15 13.17 -13.72
C LYS A 115 13.38 14.03 -13.35
N ASP A 116 13.18 15.20 -12.76
CA ASP A 116 14.28 16.07 -12.33
C ASP A 116 15.17 15.38 -11.28
N LEU A 117 14.54 14.67 -10.34
CA LEU A 117 15.23 13.91 -9.31
C LEU A 117 15.96 12.67 -9.88
N ALA A 118 15.40 12.03 -10.90
CA ALA A 118 16.05 10.92 -11.62
C ALA A 118 17.26 11.39 -12.43
N HIS A 119 17.16 12.54 -13.11
CA HIS A 119 18.28 13.16 -13.81
C HIS A 119 19.39 13.52 -12.82
N LEU A 120 19.05 14.13 -11.68
CA LEU A 120 20.00 14.40 -10.61
C LEU A 120 20.70 13.12 -10.12
N ALA A 121 19.97 12.02 -9.99
CA ALA A 121 20.56 10.73 -9.62
C ALA A 121 21.57 10.25 -10.68
N ALA A 122 21.21 10.31 -11.97
CA ALA A 122 22.09 9.93 -13.07
C ALA A 122 23.39 10.76 -13.09
N GLU A 123 23.30 12.08 -12.85
CA GLU A 123 24.45 12.97 -12.71
C GLU A 123 25.42 12.56 -11.59
N ILE A 124 24.88 12.04 -10.47
CA ILE A 124 25.67 11.60 -9.32
C ILE A 124 26.31 10.23 -9.58
N TYR A 125 25.56 9.25 -10.12
CA TYR A 125 26.12 7.96 -10.49
C TYR A 125 27.26 8.12 -11.50
N ALA A 126 27.03 8.89 -12.56
CA ALA A 126 28.02 9.15 -13.59
C ALA A 126 29.27 9.83 -13.04
N ALA A 127 29.13 10.85 -12.17
CA ALA A 127 30.28 11.51 -11.55
C ALA A 127 31.16 10.55 -10.73
N ASN A 128 30.56 9.48 -10.23
CA ASN A 128 31.24 8.45 -9.45
C ASN A 128 31.71 7.26 -10.30
N GLY A 129 31.59 7.33 -11.64
CA GLY A 129 32.01 6.28 -12.57
C GLY A 129 31.05 5.09 -12.67
N ILE A 130 29.81 5.23 -12.21
CA ILE A 130 28.76 4.20 -12.32
C ILE A 130 27.87 4.55 -13.51
N LYS A 131 27.72 3.62 -14.46
CA LYS A 131 26.85 3.81 -15.62
C LYS A 131 25.38 3.85 -15.17
N ALA A 132 24.60 4.80 -15.66
CA ALA A 132 23.17 4.88 -15.41
C ALA A 132 22.37 4.65 -16.70
N TYR A 133 21.49 3.66 -16.69
CA TYR A 133 20.43 3.49 -17.69
C TYR A 133 19.26 4.39 -17.31
N LEU A 134 18.90 5.33 -18.19
CA LEU A 134 17.86 6.34 -17.97
C LEU A 134 16.89 6.36 -19.15
N LEU A 135 15.61 6.65 -18.91
CA LEU A 135 14.61 6.74 -19.99
C LEU A 135 15.03 7.75 -21.06
N ASN A 136 14.97 7.35 -22.33
CA ASN A 136 15.25 8.25 -23.44
C ASN A 136 14.29 9.47 -23.38
N PRO A 137 14.79 10.72 -23.28
CA PRO A 137 13.94 11.89 -23.16
C PRO A 137 13.10 12.18 -24.42
N GLU A 138 13.39 11.53 -25.55
CA GLU A 138 12.56 11.59 -26.77
C GLU A 138 11.30 10.72 -26.67
N LEU A 139 11.23 9.81 -25.71
CA LEU A 139 10.02 9.03 -25.42
C LEU A 139 9.14 9.83 -24.46
N ASP A 140 7.93 10.18 -24.92
CA ASP A 140 6.91 10.86 -24.10
C ASP A 140 6.22 9.85 -23.16
N THR A 141 6.97 9.36 -22.17
CA THR A 141 6.55 8.26 -21.30
C THR A 141 7.33 8.25 -19.98
N TYR A 142 7.08 7.20 -19.19
CA TYR A 142 7.62 6.95 -17.86
C TYR A 142 7.89 5.44 -17.72
N ILE A 143 8.69 5.04 -16.73
CA ILE A 143 9.02 3.64 -16.45
C ILE A 143 8.29 3.22 -15.17
N SER A 144 7.51 2.14 -15.24
CA SER A 144 6.80 1.61 -14.07
C SER A 144 7.75 0.88 -13.11
N THR A 145 7.31 0.67 -11.87
CA THR A 145 8.06 -0.13 -10.88
C THR A 145 8.38 -1.55 -11.38
N PRO A 146 7.43 -2.34 -11.93
CA PRO A 146 7.77 -3.66 -12.46
C PRO A 146 8.70 -3.62 -13.67
N GLU A 147 8.57 -2.60 -14.52
CA GLU A 147 9.47 -2.41 -15.66
C GLU A 147 10.92 -2.12 -15.19
N LEU A 148 11.11 -1.35 -14.11
CA LEU A 148 12.43 -1.22 -13.47
C LEU A 148 12.98 -2.58 -13.02
N SER A 149 12.17 -3.38 -12.33
CA SER A 149 12.57 -4.71 -11.83
C SER A 149 13.05 -5.60 -12.98
N PHE A 150 12.34 -5.57 -14.10
CA PHE A 150 12.74 -6.23 -15.34
C PHE A 150 14.06 -5.70 -15.90
N LEU A 151 14.16 -4.38 -16.08
CA LEU A 151 15.28 -3.75 -16.77
C LEU A 151 16.60 -3.92 -16.02
N ILE A 152 16.58 -3.95 -14.68
CA ILE A 152 17.78 -4.27 -13.89
C ILE A 152 18.35 -5.63 -14.29
N ARG A 153 17.48 -6.65 -14.38
CA ARG A 153 17.89 -8.01 -14.80
C ARG A 153 18.24 -8.07 -16.28
N HIS A 154 17.52 -7.33 -17.12
CA HIS A 154 17.74 -7.26 -18.56
C HIS A 154 19.13 -6.71 -18.91
N PHE A 155 19.52 -5.60 -18.26
CA PHE A 155 20.84 -5.00 -18.42
C PHE A 155 21.92 -5.64 -17.55
N LYS A 156 21.54 -6.55 -16.64
CA LYS A 156 22.41 -7.14 -15.61
C LYS A 156 23.08 -6.07 -14.75
N ALA A 157 22.34 -5.02 -14.41
CA ALA A 157 22.83 -3.93 -13.60
C ALA A 157 22.98 -4.35 -12.13
N GLU A 158 23.92 -3.75 -11.39
CA GLU A 158 24.21 -4.07 -9.99
C GLU A 158 23.18 -3.48 -9.01
N GLY A 159 22.35 -2.55 -9.49
CA GLY A 159 21.25 -2.01 -8.71
C GLY A 159 20.31 -1.13 -9.52
N GLY A 160 19.42 -0.44 -8.81
CA GLY A 160 18.52 0.51 -9.44
C GLY A 160 17.87 1.47 -8.47
N LEU A 161 17.17 2.45 -9.03
CA LEU A 161 16.49 3.52 -8.31
C LEU A 161 15.14 3.79 -8.97
N ASN A 162 14.07 3.78 -8.19
CA ASN A 162 12.76 4.27 -8.60
C ASN A 162 12.43 5.57 -7.86
N ILE A 163 12.24 6.67 -8.59
CA ILE A 163 11.70 7.91 -8.02
C ILE A 163 10.18 7.88 -8.09
N SER A 164 9.55 7.55 -6.97
CA SER A 164 8.09 7.44 -6.86
C SER A 164 7.63 7.41 -5.40
N ALA A 165 6.43 7.95 -5.16
CA ALA A 165 5.66 7.71 -3.94
C ALA A 165 4.41 6.86 -4.14
N SER A 166 4.28 6.13 -5.25
CA SER A 166 3.23 5.10 -5.43
C SER A 166 1.81 5.70 -5.29
N HIS A 167 0.89 5.16 -4.50
CA HIS A 167 -0.45 5.74 -4.24
C HIS A 167 -0.49 6.95 -3.28
N ASN A 168 0.64 7.46 -2.79
CA ASN A 168 0.64 8.56 -1.81
C ASN A 168 0.09 9.89 -2.40
N HIS A 169 -0.12 10.89 -1.53
CA HIS A 169 -0.62 12.20 -1.94
C HIS A 169 0.24 12.83 -3.06
N PRO A 170 -0.32 13.61 -4.01
CA PRO A 170 0.43 14.21 -5.12
C PRO A 170 1.76 14.89 -4.74
N ASP A 171 1.75 15.67 -3.66
CA ASP A 171 2.93 16.37 -3.12
C ASP A 171 3.91 15.48 -2.33
N ASP A 172 3.71 14.16 -2.29
CA ASP A 172 4.69 13.21 -1.77
C ASP A 172 5.54 12.67 -2.92
N ASN A 173 6.82 12.42 -2.63
CA ASN A 173 7.72 11.74 -3.55
C ASN A 173 8.67 10.81 -2.75
N GLY A 174 9.63 10.16 -3.40
CA GLY A 174 10.55 9.26 -2.74
C GLY A 174 11.55 8.61 -3.68
N GLY A 175 12.61 8.04 -3.12
CA GLY A 175 13.58 7.22 -3.85
C GLY A 175 13.61 5.81 -3.25
N LYS A 176 13.23 4.81 -4.05
CA LYS A 176 13.27 3.38 -3.72
C LYS A 176 14.49 2.72 -4.37
N PHE A 177 15.33 2.04 -3.60
CA PHE A 177 16.58 1.45 -4.08
C PHE A 177 16.48 -0.06 -4.26
N TYR A 178 17.08 -0.57 -5.33
CA TYR A 178 17.02 -1.96 -5.77
C TYR A 178 18.41 -2.57 -5.89
N ASN A 179 18.49 -3.88 -5.70
CA ASN A 179 19.70 -4.69 -5.87
C ASN A 179 19.79 -5.28 -7.29
N ALA A 180 20.90 -5.96 -7.58
CA ALA A 180 21.19 -6.59 -8.87
C ALA A 180 20.16 -7.63 -9.35
N ASN A 181 19.34 -8.16 -8.44
CA ASN A 181 18.31 -9.12 -8.79
C ASN A 181 17.02 -8.45 -9.30
N GLY A 182 16.95 -7.11 -9.28
CA GLY A 182 15.76 -6.35 -9.63
C GLY A 182 14.75 -6.21 -8.49
N GLY A 183 15.12 -6.60 -7.26
CA GLY A 183 14.28 -6.49 -6.07
C GLY A 183 14.85 -5.48 -5.06
N GLN A 184 14.12 -5.21 -3.98
CA GLN A 184 14.65 -4.38 -2.89
C GLN A 184 15.51 -5.24 -1.94
N PRO A 185 16.58 -4.68 -1.36
CA PRO A 185 17.46 -5.44 -0.46
C PRO A 185 16.72 -5.86 0.82
N VAL A 186 17.04 -7.06 1.30
CA VAL A 186 16.67 -7.57 2.63
C VAL A 186 17.87 -7.51 3.57
N ALA A 187 17.65 -7.73 4.86
CA ALA A 187 18.73 -7.78 5.84
C ALA A 187 19.75 -8.89 5.50
N PRO A 188 21.07 -8.65 5.66
CA PRO A 188 21.67 -7.44 6.26
C PRO A 188 21.96 -6.30 5.24
N HIS A 189 21.74 -6.51 3.95
CA HIS A 189 22.13 -5.58 2.89
C HIS A 189 21.37 -4.25 2.94
N ASP A 190 20.10 -4.25 3.35
CA ASP A 190 19.33 -3.01 3.51
C ASP A 190 19.87 -2.11 4.65
N GLN A 191 20.35 -2.73 5.73
CA GLN A 191 21.04 -2.03 6.84
C GLN A 191 22.37 -1.46 6.37
N GLN A 192 23.19 -2.25 5.67
CA GLN A 192 24.48 -1.80 5.13
C GLN A 192 24.31 -0.59 4.21
N MET A 193 23.31 -0.61 3.34
CA MET A 193 22.97 0.53 2.48
C MET A 193 22.58 1.76 3.31
N SER A 194 21.73 1.60 4.34
CA SER A 194 21.35 2.69 5.24
C SER A 194 22.55 3.31 5.94
N GLU A 195 23.48 2.49 6.44
CA GLU A 195 24.70 2.95 7.10
C GLU A 195 25.62 3.71 6.14
N TRP A 196 25.70 3.32 4.87
CA TRP A 196 26.43 4.07 3.85
C TRP A 196 25.78 5.43 3.55
N VAL A 197 24.45 5.50 3.51
CA VAL A 197 23.70 6.76 3.36
C VAL A 197 23.93 7.71 4.53
N GLU A 198 24.00 7.20 5.76
CA GLU A 198 24.27 8.00 6.95
C GLU A 198 25.72 8.54 7.01
N LYS A 199 26.67 7.89 6.33
CA LYS A 199 28.08 8.29 6.25
C LYS A 199 28.40 9.28 5.13
N VAL A 200 27.40 9.74 4.37
CA VAL A 200 27.64 10.66 3.24
C VAL A 200 28.07 12.03 3.75
N GLU A 201 29.30 12.42 3.44
CA GLU A 201 29.86 13.74 3.76
C GLU A 201 29.95 14.67 2.54
N LYS A 202 30.09 14.08 1.34
CA LYS A 202 30.28 14.79 0.08
C LYS A 202 29.47 14.13 -1.01
N ILE A 203 28.80 14.94 -1.83
CA ILE A 203 28.07 14.51 -3.02
C ILE A 203 28.89 14.92 -4.25
N GLU A 204 29.21 13.97 -5.10
CA GLU A 204 29.87 14.22 -6.39
C GLU A 204 28.83 14.28 -7.50
N LYS A 205 28.99 15.22 -8.43
CA LYS A 205 28.04 15.46 -9.51
C LYS A 205 28.74 15.96 -10.76
N MET A 206 28.27 15.53 -11.92
CA MET A 206 28.68 16.03 -13.24
C MET A 206 27.44 16.39 -14.06
N PRO A 207 27.52 17.32 -15.02
CA PRO A 207 26.37 17.66 -15.87
C PRO A 207 25.86 16.46 -16.67
N LEU A 208 24.53 16.29 -16.75
CA LEU A 208 23.92 15.16 -17.48
C LEU A 208 24.40 15.05 -18.93
N GLN A 209 24.54 16.17 -19.64
CA GLN A 209 25.05 16.18 -21.01
C GLN A 209 26.45 15.57 -21.11
N GLN A 210 27.34 15.92 -20.17
CA GLN A 210 28.69 15.36 -20.12
C GLN A 210 28.63 13.85 -19.82
N ALA A 211 27.71 13.41 -18.95
CA ALA A 211 27.53 12.00 -18.63
C ALA A 211 27.08 11.17 -19.86
N VAL A 212 26.22 11.73 -20.72
CA VAL A 212 25.79 11.11 -21.99
C VAL A 212 26.96 11.07 -22.99
N GLU A 213 27.67 12.18 -23.18
CA GLU A 213 28.83 12.27 -24.09
C GLU A 213 29.95 11.30 -23.72
N THR A 214 30.10 11.00 -22.42
CA THR A 214 31.08 10.05 -21.88
C THR A 214 30.54 8.62 -21.75
N GLN A 215 29.33 8.34 -22.24
CA GLN A 215 28.68 7.03 -22.19
C GLN A 215 28.48 6.46 -20.77
N LEU A 216 28.49 7.34 -19.76
CA LEU A 216 28.13 7.02 -18.38
C LEU A 216 26.61 7.12 -18.16
N VAL A 217 25.88 7.73 -19.09
CA VAL A 217 24.44 7.61 -19.20
C VAL A 217 24.10 6.96 -20.53
N GLU A 218 23.31 5.89 -20.48
CA GLU A 218 22.82 5.14 -21.64
C GLU A 218 21.29 5.15 -21.65
N TRP A 219 20.70 5.31 -22.84
CA TRP A 219 19.26 5.51 -22.95
C TRP A 219 18.49 4.19 -23.00
N ILE A 220 17.41 4.12 -22.22
CA ILE A 220 16.42 3.06 -22.28
C ILE A 220 15.47 3.39 -23.43
N GLU A 221 15.65 2.68 -24.53
CA GLU A 221 14.83 2.75 -25.74
C GLU A 221 13.53 1.93 -25.67
N GLN A 222 12.58 2.22 -26.57
CA GLN A 222 11.27 1.55 -26.64
C GLN A 222 11.37 0.02 -26.75
N HIS A 223 12.35 -0.51 -27.48
CA HIS A 223 12.51 -1.96 -27.66
C HIS A 223 12.86 -2.70 -26.36
N HIS A 224 13.55 -2.04 -25.41
CA HIS A 224 13.78 -2.62 -24.08
C HIS A 224 12.46 -2.74 -23.30
N ARG A 225 11.58 -1.74 -23.45
CA ARG A 225 10.24 -1.72 -22.84
C ARG A 225 9.33 -2.77 -23.46
N ASP A 226 9.40 -2.94 -24.77
CA ASP A 226 8.62 -3.95 -25.49
C ASP A 226 9.01 -5.37 -25.02
N ALA A 227 10.28 -5.61 -24.67
CA ALA A 227 10.72 -6.88 -24.10
C ALA A 227 10.04 -7.21 -22.75
N TYR A 228 9.74 -6.20 -21.92
CA TYR A 228 8.93 -6.38 -20.71
C TYR A 228 7.48 -6.76 -21.03
N ILE A 229 6.89 -6.15 -22.07
CA ILE A 229 5.54 -6.49 -22.52
C ILE A 229 5.50 -7.92 -23.06
N GLU A 230 6.46 -8.32 -23.89
CA GLU A 230 6.53 -9.67 -24.44
C GLU A 230 6.78 -10.73 -23.35
N LEU A 231 7.62 -10.42 -22.34
CA LEU A 231 7.82 -11.30 -21.18
C LEU A 231 6.50 -11.70 -20.51
N ASN A 232 5.62 -10.73 -20.30
CA ASN A 232 4.31 -10.97 -19.69
C ASN A 232 3.32 -11.60 -20.68
N TYR A 233 3.32 -11.14 -21.93
CA TYR A 233 2.47 -11.68 -22.99
C TYR A 233 2.69 -13.18 -23.25
N ASP A 234 3.93 -13.64 -23.15
CA ASP A 234 4.30 -15.05 -23.34
C ASP A 234 3.76 -15.97 -22.24
N ARG A 235 3.19 -15.42 -21.16
CA ARG A 235 2.64 -16.22 -20.05
C ARG A 235 1.17 -16.60 -20.20
N ARG A 236 0.43 -15.93 -21.08
CA ARG A 236 -1.00 -16.16 -21.37
C ARG A 236 -1.34 -17.65 -21.59
N PHE A 237 -2.60 -18.00 -21.38
CA PHE A 237 -3.11 -19.34 -21.70
C PHE A 237 -4.01 -19.37 -22.95
N ASP A 238 -4.62 -18.24 -23.34
CA ASP A 238 -5.49 -18.11 -24.52
C ASP A 238 -6.61 -19.18 -24.62
N LEU A 239 -7.20 -19.59 -23.48
CA LEU A 239 -8.12 -20.74 -23.42
C LEU A 239 -9.58 -20.42 -23.78
N ALA A 240 -9.97 -19.15 -23.82
CA ALA A 240 -11.38 -18.75 -23.96
C ALA A 240 -11.77 -18.43 -25.41
N ALA A 241 -12.99 -18.83 -25.80
CA ALA A 241 -13.52 -18.56 -27.14
C ALA A 241 -14.10 -17.14 -27.29
N GLN A 242 -14.62 -16.55 -26.22
CA GLN A 242 -15.15 -15.17 -26.21
C GLN A 242 -14.15 -14.25 -25.51
N LYS A 243 -13.92 -13.06 -26.08
CA LYS A 243 -13.03 -12.05 -25.49
C LYS A 243 -13.82 -11.07 -24.62
N ALA A 244 -13.27 -10.75 -23.45
CA ALA A 244 -13.78 -9.73 -22.56
C ALA A 244 -13.54 -8.32 -23.11
N ILE A 245 -14.43 -7.39 -22.76
CA ILE A 245 -14.31 -5.95 -22.97
C ILE A 245 -13.83 -5.34 -21.65
N VAL A 246 -12.75 -4.58 -21.69
CA VAL A 246 -12.08 -4.03 -20.50
C VAL A 246 -12.27 -2.53 -20.44
N ALA A 247 -12.78 -2.02 -19.33
CA ALA A 247 -12.64 -0.61 -18.96
C ALA A 247 -11.40 -0.45 -18.07
N TYR A 248 -10.59 0.58 -18.31
CA TYR A 248 -9.31 0.73 -17.61
C TYR A 248 -9.04 2.17 -17.18
N THR A 249 -8.60 2.35 -15.94
CA THR A 249 -8.00 3.60 -15.49
C THR A 249 -6.53 3.41 -15.05
N PRO A 250 -5.58 4.13 -15.67
CA PRO A 250 -4.21 4.19 -15.16
C PRO A 250 -4.04 5.23 -14.05
N MET A 251 -5.09 5.98 -13.68
CA MET A 251 -5.06 7.08 -12.70
C MET A 251 -3.93 8.09 -12.99
N HIS A 252 -3.80 8.48 -14.25
CA HIS A 252 -2.71 9.32 -14.79
C HIS A 252 -1.30 8.72 -14.71
N GLY A 253 -1.18 7.46 -14.29
CA GLY A 253 0.07 6.77 -14.05
C GLY A 253 0.68 6.06 -15.26
N THR A 254 1.77 5.35 -14.96
CA THR A 254 2.58 4.54 -15.89
C THR A 254 1.84 3.32 -16.48
N GLY A 255 0.72 2.93 -15.86
CA GLY A 255 -0.08 1.75 -16.20
C GLY A 255 -0.60 1.73 -17.65
N SER A 256 -0.85 2.90 -18.25
CA SER A 256 -1.25 3.02 -19.66
C SER A 256 -0.21 2.41 -20.62
N THR A 257 1.07 2.51 -20.28
CA THR A 257 2.18 2.02 -21.11
C THR A 257 2.70 0.64 -20.74
N SER A 258 2.11 0.01 -19.71
CA SER A 258 2.40 -1.36 -19.29
C SER A 258 1.15 -2.23 -19.40
N VAL A 259 0.22 -2.10 -18.45
CA VAL A 259 -1.06 -2.83 -18.43
C VAL A 259 -1.86 -2.59 -19.71
N GLY A 260 -2.05 -1.32 -20.10
CA GLY A 260 -2.81 -0.97 -21.30
C GLY A 260 -2.23 -1.62 -22.57
N LYS A 261 -0.93 -1.41 -22.81
CA LYS A 261 -0.21 -2.04 -23.94
C LYS A 261 -0.30 -3.56 -23.93
N LEU A 262 -0.19 -4.21 -22.77
CA LEU A 262 -0.27 -5.67 -22.69
C LEU A 262 -1.67 -6.20 -23.04
N ILE A 263 -2.73 -5.52 -22.59
CA ILE A 263 -4.12 -5.89 -22.91
C ILE A 263 -4.39 -5.73 -24.41
N GLU A 264 -3.94 -4.62 -25.00
CA GLU A 264 -4.02 -4.39 -26.45
C GLU A 264 -3.20 -5.44 -27.22
N ARG A 265 -1.99 -5.76 -26.75
CA ARG A 265 -1.12 -6.78 -27.33
C ARG A 265 -1.73 -8.19 -27.29
N ALA A 266 -2.53 -8.48 -26.27
CA ALA A 266 -3.35 -9.70 -26.17
C ALA A 266 -4.63 -9.66 -27.03
N GLY A 267 -4.93 -8.52 -27.64
CA GLY A 267 -6.03 -8.34 -28.58
C GLY A 267 -7.39 -8.37 -27.90
N TYR A 268 -7.48 -7.89 -26.65
CA TYR A 268 -8.74 -7.60 -25.98
C TYR A 268 -9.22 -6.19 -26.32
N GLU A 269 -10.53 -5.99 -26.28
CA GLU A 269 -11.10 -4.66 -26.45
C GLU A 269 -10.86 -3.84 -25.19
N LEU A 270 -10.16 -2.72 -25.32
CA LEU A 270 -9.75 -1.85 -24.21
C LEU A 270 -10.35 -0.45 -24.37
N HIS A 271 -11.08 -0.02 -23.35
CA HIS A 271 -11.60 1.33 -23.21
C HIS A 271 -10.88 2.03 -22.06
N MET A 272 -9.93 2.90 -22.38
CA MET A 272 -9.24 3.71 -21.38
C MET A 272 -10.11 4.90 -20.97
N LEU A 273 -10.15 5.19 -19.66
CA LEU A 273 -10.81 6.37 -19.12
C LEU A 273 -10.09 7.64 -19.58
N ALA A 274 -10.66 8.30 -20.59
CA ALA A 274 -10.02 9.43 -21.28
C ALA A 274 -9.58 10.55 -20.33
N SER A 275 -10.38 10.87 -19.30
CA SER A 275 -10.07 11.91 -18.31
C SER A 275 -8.89 11.59 -17.40
N GLN A 276 -8.46 10.33 -17.34
CA GLN A 276 -7.38 9.83 -16.47
C GLN A 276 -6.23 9.16 -17.25
N THR A 277 -6.17 9.30 -18.57
CA THR A 277 -5.16 8.63 -19.41
C THR A 277 -3.89 9.46 -19.64
N THR A 278 -3.98 10.80 -19.58
CA THR A 278 -2.81 11.68 -19.69
C THR A 278 -1.93 11.60 -18.46
N PHE A 279 -0.61 11.67 -18.62
CA PHE A 279 0.30 11.73 -17.48
C PHE A 279 0.17 13.06 -16.74
N ASP A 280 -0.33 13.02 -15.50
CA ASP A 280 -0.58 14.18 -14.66
C ASP A 280 -0.38 13.81 -13.18
N GLY A 281 0.74 14.28 -12.61
CA GLY A 281 1.11 14.05 -11.23
C GLY A 281 0.26 14.78 -10.18
N THR A 282 -0.69 15.64 -10.57
CA THR A 282 -1.63 16.29 -9.65
C THR A 282 -2.84 15.42 -9.31
N PHE A 283 -3.09 14.40 -10.14
CA PHE A 283 -4.21 13.46 -10.04
C PHE A 283 -5.59 14.15 -9.90
N GLU A 284 -5.77 15.31 -10.54
CA GLU A 284 -6.97 16.14 -10.37
C GLU A 284 -8.27 15.43 -10.74
N ASN A 285 -8.26 14.65 -11.82
CA ASN A 285 -9.44 13.94 -12.31
C ASN A 285 -9.64 12.58 -11.62
N VAL A 286 -8.82 12.23 -10.63
CA VAL A 286 -9.03 11.05 -9.78
C VAL A 286 -9.83 11.50 -8.56
N ARG A 287 -10.97 10.86 -8.28
CA ARG A 287 -11.83 11.24 -7.14
C ARG A 287 -11.02 11.35 -5.85
N TYR A 288 -11.18 12.50 -5.17
CA TYR A 288 -10.45 12.87 -3.94
C TYR A 288 -8.92 12.96 -4.07
N ARG A 289 -8.34 12.92 -5.29
CA ARG A 289 -6.89 12.87 -5.54
C ARG A 289 -6.21 11.69 -4.83
N ILE A 290 -6.90 10.55 -4.77
CA ILE A 290 -6.40 9.30 -4.18
C ILE A 290 -6.17 8.29 -5.32
N PRO A 291 -4.97 8.26 -5.94
CA PRO A 291 -4.67 7.31 -7.01
C PRO A 291 -4.34 5.93 -6.41
N ASN A 292 -5.30 5.35 -5.68
CA ASN A 292 -5.16 4.08 -4.98
C ASN A 292 -6.29 3.12 -5.38
N PRO A 293 -6.03 2.08 -6.17
CA PRO A 293 -7.05 1.12 -6.59
C PRO A 293 -7.65 0.29 -5.44
N GLU A 294 -7.07 0.33 -4.23
CA GLU A 294 -7.67 -0.22 -3.01
C GLU A 294 -8.90 0.56 -2.54
N VAL A 295 -9.04 1.82 -2.96
CA VAL A 295 -10.14 2.73 -2.56
C VAL A 295 -11.21 2.71 -3.64
N PRO A 296 -12.40 2.12 -3.40
CA PRO A 296 -13.46 1.99 -4.42
C PRO A 296 -13.86 3.31 -5.10
N ALA A 297 -13.81 4.42 -4.35
CA ALA A 297 -14.13 5.74 -4.90
C ALA A 297 -13.21 6.15 -6.06
N SER A 298 -11.94 5.74 -6.07
CA SER A 298 -10.99 6.04 -7.16
C SER A 298 -11.33 5.30 -8.47
N MET A 299 -12.08 4.20 -8.38
CA MET A 299 -12.45 3.34 -9.51
C MET A 299 -13.79 3.76 -10.14
N GLN A 300 -14.54 4.66 -9.50
CA GLN A 300 -15.94 4.90 -9.79
C GLN A 300 -16.18 5.50 -11.19
N ASP A 301 -15.31 6.39 -11.67
CA ASP A 301 -15.41 6.95 -13.02
C ASP A 301 -15.15 5.88 -14.09
N ALA A 302 -14.25 4.93 -13.82
CA ALA A 302 -13.98 3.81 -14.72
C ALA A 302 -15.14 2.79 -14.73
N ILE A 303 -15.85 2.62 -13.59
CA ILE A 303 -17.09 1.85 -13.51
C ILE A 303 -18.22 2.52 -14.31
N GLU A 304 -18.30 3.85 -14.31
CA GLU A 304 -19.25 4.59 -15.13
C GLU A 304 -18.97 4.37 -16.63
N LEU A 305 -17.71 4.51 -17.06
CA LEU A 305 -17.29 4.15 -18.41
C LEU A 305 -17.65 2.70 -18.77
N ALA A 306 -17.39 1.76 -17.85
CA ALA A 306 -17.69 0.35 -18.06
C ALA A 306 -19.16 0.08 -18.35
N LYS A 307 -20.07 0.77 -17.65
CA LYS A 307 -21.51 0.70 -17.91
C LYS A 307 -21.88 1.26 -19.27
N GLU A 308 -21.22 2.34 -19.71
CA GLU A 308 -21.47 2.98 -21.01
C GLU A 308 -21.06 2.09 -22.18
N VAL A 309 -19.90 1.44 -22.09
CA VAL A 309 -19.34 0.61 -23.17
C VAL A 309 -19.73 -0.87 -23.07
N GLY A 310 -20.44 -1.27 -22.00
CA GLY A 310 -20.79 -2.66 -21.75
C GLY A 310 -19.58 -3.55 -21.43
N ALA A 311 -18.61 -3.03 -20.67
CA ALA A 311 -17.42 -3.76 -20.27
C ALA A 311 -17.75 -4.90 -19.28
N ASP A 312 -17.00 -6.00 -19.38
CA ASP A 312 -17.12 -7.17 -18.52
C ASP A 312 -16.35 -7.00 -17.19
N LEU A 313 -15.34 -6.13 -17.19
CA LEU A 313 -14.56 -5.78 -16.00
C LEU A 313 -13.96 -4.38 -16.11
N VAL A 314 -13.65 -3.82 -14.95
CA VAL A 314 -12.84 -2.63 -14.74
C VAL A 314 -11.53 -3.03 -14.08
N LEU A 315 -10.42 -2.57 -14.66
CA LEU A 315 -9.11 -2.62 -14.03
C LEU A 315 -8.64 -1.21 -13.68
N GLY A 316 -7.84 -1.09 -12.63
CA GLY A 316 -7.23 0.18 -12.25
C GLY A 316 -5.87 -0.02 -11.62
N THR A 317 -4.94 0.90 -11.84
CA THR A 317 -3.58 0.82 -11.27
C THR A 317 -3.20 2.12 -10.59
N GLU A 318 -2.37 2.01 -9.55
CA GLU A 318 -1.71 3.19 -8.95
C GLU A 318 -0.63 3.76 -9.89
N PRO A 319 -0.08 4.97 -9.62
CA PRO A 319 0.76 5.70 -10.56
C PRO A 319 2.00 4.97 -11.07
N ASP A 320 2.62 4.11 -10.24
CA ASP A 320 3.81 3.32 -10.57
C ASP A 320 3.51 1.87 -10.98
N ALA A 321 2.23 1.52 -11.15
CA ALA A 321 1.71 0.27 -11.71
C ALA A 321 2.22 -1.02 -11.07
N ASP A 322 2.50 -1.01 -9.76
CA ASP A 322 2.84 -2.19 -8.97
C ASP A 322 1.65 -2.73 -8.14
N ARG A 323 0.46 -2.13 -8.27
CA ARG A 323 -0.82 -2.65 -7.74
C ARG A 323 -1.94 -2.59 -8.75
N ILE A 324 -2.91 -3.49 -8.60
CA ILE A 324 -4.10 -3.56 -9.44
C ILE A 324 -5.40 -3.64 -8.63
N GLY A 325 -6.42 -2.90 -9.06
CA GLY A 325 -7.80 -3.00 -8.62
C GLY A 325 -8.66 -3.70 -9.66
N LEU A 326 -9.70 -4.39 -9.18
CA LEU A 326 -10.67 -5.09 -9.99
C LEU A 326 -12.08 -4.65 -9.55
N ALA A 327 -12.93 -4.29 -10.50
CA ALA A 327 -14.36 -4.23 -10.30
C ALA A 327 -15.11 -4.90 -11.45
N THR A 328 -16.22 -5.56 -11.15
CA THR A 328 -16.99 -6.31 -12.16
C THR A 328 -18.50 -6.16 -11.92
N PRO A 329 -19.34 -6.36 -12.94
CA PRO A 329 -20.77 -6.46 -12.76
C PRO A 329 -21.15 -7.82 -12.16
N ASP A 330 -22.30 -7.85 -11.48
CA ASP A 330 -23.04 -9.07 -11.17
C ASP A 330 -24.29 -9.21 -12.07
N LYS A 331 -25.03 -10.31 -11.92
CA LYS A 331 -26.23 -10.63 -12.74
C LYS A 331 -27.35 -9.59 -12.65
N ASP A 332 -27.43 -8.87 -11.54
CA ASP A 332 -28.39 -7.78 -11.34
C ASP A 332 -27.91 -6.44 -11.90
N GLY A 333 -26.71 -6.38 -12.49
CA GLY A 333 -26.09 -5.18 -13.03
C GLY A 333 -25.39 -4.30 -11.98
N THR A 334 -25.38 -4.71 -10.71
CA THR A 334 -24.60 -4.02 -9.67
C THR A 334 -23.11 -4.24 -9.92
N TRP A 335 -22.30 -3.22 -9.62
CA TRP A 335 -20.84 -3.28 -9.77
C TRP A 335 -20.20 -3.37 -8.41
N ARG A 336 -19.26 -4.29 -8.25
CA ARG A 336 -18.53 -4.53 -7.00
C ARG A 336 -17.03 -4.42 -7.23
N CYS A 337 -16.35 -3.69 -6.33
CA CYS A 337 -14.89 -3.72 -6.22
C CYS A 337 -14.46 -4.92 -5.37
N PHE A 338 -13.36 -5.55 -5.74
CA PHE A 338 -12.77 -6.68 -5.03
C PHE A 338 -11.55 -6.23 -4.21
N THR A 339 -11.41 -6.79 -3.01
CA THR A 339 -10.22 -6.61 -2.17
C THR A 339 -9.03 -7.38 -2.74
N GLY A 340 -7.81 -6.99 -2.38
CA GLY A 340 -6.60 -7.68 -2.82
C GLY A 340 -6.58 -9.17 -2.43
N ASN A 341 -7.14 -9.53 -1.27
CA ASN A 341 -7.27 -10.94 -0.86
C ASN A 341 -8.26 -11.72 -1.75
N GLU A 342 -9.37 -11.13 -2.16
CA GLU A 342 -10.33 -11.77 -3.08
C GLU A 342 -9.74 -11.91 -4.48
N ILE A 343 -9.04 -10.87 -4.98
CA ILE A 343 -8.30 -10.92 -6.24
C ILE A 343 -7.24 -12.03 -6.17
N ALA A 344 -6.50 -12.15 -5.07
CA ALA A 344 -5.53 -13.21 -4.87
C ALA A 344 -6.15 -14.61 -4.92
N ALA A 345 -7.31 -14.81 -4.29
CA ALA A 345 -8.03 -16.09 -4.33
C ALA A 345 -8.50 -16.45 -5.76
N LEU A 346 -9.09 -15.49 -6.47
CA LEU A 346 -9.54 -15.64 -7.86
C LEU A 346 -8.37 -15.99 -8.79
N VAL A 347 -7.27 -15.24 -8.72
CA VAL A 347 -6.07 -15.44 -9.54
C VAL A 347 -5.40 -16.77 -9.20
N THR A 348 -5.29 -17.13 -7.91
CA THR A 348 -4.73 -18.43 -7.50
C THR A 348 -5.55 -19.57 -8.09
N ARG A 349 -6.88 -19.53 -7.94
CA ARG A 349 -7.78 -20.56 -8.48
C ARG A 349 -7.66 -20.68 -10.00
N TYR A 350 -7.65 -19.54 -10.70
CA TYR A 350 -7.51 -19.48 -12.15
C TYR A 350 -6.17 -20.06 -12.61
N LEU A 351 -5.05 -19.65 -12.02
CA LEU A 351 -3.71 -20.13 -12.39
C LEU A 351 -3.59 -21.64 -12.23
N PHE A 352 -4.02 -22.21 -11.10
CA PHE A 352 -3.98 -23.67 -10.90
C PHE A 352 -4.83 -24.42 -11.92
N LYS A 353 -6.04 -23.94 -12.21
CA LYS A 353 -6.93 -24.53 -13.22
C LYS A 353 -6.29 -24.48 -14.62
N SER A 354 -5.79 -23.32 -15.02
CA SER A 354 -5.21 -23.08 -16.36
C SER A 354 -3.88 -23.80 -16.56
N LEU A 355 -3.01 -23.84 -15.54
CA LEU A 355 -1.75 -24.60 -15.58
C LEU A 355 -2.01 -26.11 -15.74
N LYS A 356 -3.01 -26.67 -15.03
CA LYS A 356 -3.41 -28.07 -15.19
C LYS A 356 -3.97 -28.34 -16.58
N GLN A 357 -4.87 -27.48 -17.07
CA GLN A 357 -5.52 -27.65 -18.38
C GLN A 357 -4.53 -27.55 -19.55
N SER A 358 -3.54 -26.67 -19.44
CA SER A 358 -2.50 -26.49 -20.45
C SER A 358 -1.33 -27.47 -20.34
N GLY A 359 -1.28 -28.31 -19.30
CA GLY A 359 -0.15 -29.20 -19.04
C GLY A 359 1.14 -28.47 -18.64
N ARG A 360 1.04 -27.21 -18.18
CA ARG A 360 2.16 -26.35 -17.75
C ARG A 360 2.43 -26.40 -16.25
N ILE A 361 1.58 -27.09 -15.47
CA ILE A 361 1.79 -27.23 -14.02
C ILE A 361 3.02 -28.09 -13.73
N THR A 362 3.85 -27.67 -12.77
CA THR A 362 5.01 -28.46 -12.33
C THR A 362 4.59 -29.51 -11.29
N ASP A 363 5.52 -30.38 -10.90
CA ASP A 363 5.29 -31.42 -9.87
C ASP A 363 5.13 -30.83 -8.46
N ASN A 364 5.67 -29.62 -8.23
CA ASN A 364 5.58 -28.91 -6.97
C ASN A 364 5.27 -27.41 -7.22
N PRO A 365 4.06 -27.05 -7.64
CA PRO A 365 3.72 -25.64 -7.89
C PRO A 365 3.70 -24.86 -6.58
N ILE A 366 4.39 -23.72 -6.52
CA ILE A 366 4.61 -22.93 -5.30
C ILE A 366 3.94 -21.57 -5.37
N VAL A 367 3.20 -21.23 -4.32
CA VAL A 367 2.65 -19.89 -4.09
C VAL A 367 3.34 -19.23 -2.89
N LEU A 368 3.74 -17.98 -3.05
CA LEU A 368 4.32 -17.11 -2.02
C LEU A 368 3.27 -16.08 -1.56
N LYS A 369 3.09 -15.93 -0.25
CA LYS A 369 2.31 -14.81 0.29
C LYS A 369 2.92 -14.25 1.56
N THR A 370 2.61 -13.00 1.88
CA THR A 370 2.97 -12.42 3.19
C THR A 370 2.08 -12.94 4.32
N GLU A 371 2.57 -12.82 5.54
CA GLU A 371 1.92 -13.29 6.77
C GLU A 371 0.50 -12.72 6.93
N VAL A 372 0.28 -11.48 6.48
CA VAL A 372 -0.99 -10.75 6.59
C VAL A 372 -1.92 -10.95 5.38
N THR A 373 -1.47 -11.67 4.35
CA THR A 373 -2.29 -12.07 3.21
C THR A 373 -3.13 -13.29 3.57
N SER A 374 -4.36 -13.34 3.06
CA SER A 374 -5.33 -14.34 3.48
C SER A 374 -4.85 -15.78 3.28
N ASP A 375 -5.14 -16.64 4.26
CA ASP A 375 -4.94 -18.08 4.19
C ASP A 375 -5.92 -18.80 3.26
N LEU A 376 -6.92 -18.10 2.68
CA LEU A 376 -7.69 -18.63 1.57
C LEU A 376 -6.78 -18.99 0.38
N VAL A 377 -5.78 -18.16 0.08
CA VAL A 377 -4.77 -18.44 -0.96
C VAL A 377 -4.00 -19.73 -0.65
N ARG A 378 -3.58 -19.90 0.61
CA ARG A 378 -2.91 -21.12 1.08
C ARG A 378 -3.81 -22.33 0.90
N ARG A 379 -5.07 -22.23 1.33
CA ARG A 379 -6.03 -23.34 1.29
C ARG A 379 -6.36 -23.77 -0.14
N ILE A 380 -6.51 -22.83 -1.06
CA ILE A 380 -6.67 -23.13 -2.50
C ILE A 380 -5.41 -23.84 -3.01
N THR A 381 -4.23 -23.28 -2.73
CA THR A 381 -2.93 -23.84 -3.18
C THR A 381 -2.75 -25.29 -2.75
N GLU A 382 -2.92 -25.58 -1.45
CA GLU A 382 -2.76 -26.92 -0.88
C GLU A 382 -3.80 -27.91 -1.44
N ALA A 383 -5.06 -27.49 -1.55
CA ALA A 383 -6.12 -28.32 -2.10
C ALA A 383 -5.93 -28.63 -3.60
N GLU A 384 -5.26 -27.75 -4.33
CA GLU A 384 -4.89 -27.95 -5.72
C GLU A 384 -3.58 -28.76 -5.89
N GLY A 385 -2.96 -29.20 -4.81
CA GLY A 385 -1.74 -30.02 -4.82
C GLY A 385 -0.44 -29.22 -4.90
N GLY A 386 -0.48 -27.92 -4.60
CA GLY A 386 0.70 -27.06 -4.51
C GLY A 386 1.19 -26.82 -3.10
N THR A 387 2.34 -26.17 -2.99
CA THR A 387 2.96 -25.74 -1.74
C THR A 387 2.78 -24.24 -1.54
N CYS A 388 2.36 -23.80 -0.35
CA CYS A 388 2.30 -22.38 -0.02
C CYS A 388 3.36 -22.00 1.02
N VAL A 389 4.22 -21.03 0.69
CA VAL A 389 5.07 -20.35 1.67
C VAL A 389 4.32 -19.10 2.15
N GLY A 390 3.61 -19.25 3.27
CA GLY A 390 2.58 -18.29 3.68
C GLY A 390 2.94 -17.29 4.78
N ASN A 391 4.16 -17.37 5.31
CA ASN A 391 4.61 -16.69 6.52
C ASN A 391 5.73 -15.66 6.25
N LEU A 392 5.81 -15.14 5.02
CA LEU A 392 6.78 -14.10 4.68
C LEU A 392 6.49 -12.81 5.45
N LEU A 393 7.52 -12.09 5.87
CA LEU A 393 7.35 -10.76 6.47
C LEU A 393 6.67 -9.80 5.48
N VAL A 394 6.01 -8.77 6.00
CA VAL A 394 5.34 -7.76 5.16
C VAL A 394 6.36 -6.98 4.32
N GLY A 395 6.13 -6.92 3.02
CA GLY A 395 6.99 -6.29 2.03
C GLY A 395 7.37 -7.26 0.91
N PHE A 396 6.99 -6.92 -0.32
CA PHE A 396 7.24 -7.74 -1.50
C PHE A 396 8.71 -8.16 -1.72
N LYS A 397 9.66 -7.44 -1.12
CA LYS A 397 11.08 -7.80 -1.12
C LYS A 397 11.36 -9.22 -0.60
N TYR A 398 10.55 -9.74 0.32
CA TYR A 398 10.70 -11.11 0.83
C TYR A 398 10.21 -12.17 -0.15
N ILE A 399 9.28 -11.82 -1.04
CA ILE A 399 8.89 -12.68 -2.19
C ILE A 399 10.05 -12.72 -3.19
N GLY A 400 10.65 -11.56 -3.48
CA GLY A 400 11.86 -11.49 -4.32
C GLY A 400 13.05 -12.27 -3.75
N ASP A 401 13.26 -12.19 -2.43
CA ASP A 401 14.31 -12.94 -1.70
C ASP A 401 14.08 -14.46 -1.76
N ALA A 402 12.83 -14.92 -1.65
CA ALA A 402 12.49 -16.33 -1.81
C ALA A 402 12.83 -16.85 -3.22
N LEU A 403 12.47 -16.09 -4.26
CA LEU A 403 12.82 -16.41 -5.65
C LEU A 403 14.34 -16.47 -5.86
N LEU A 404 15.07 -15.51 -5.30
CA LEU A 404 16.53 -15.49 -5.34
C LEU A 404 17.14 -16.72 -4.64
N SER A 405 16.61 -17.09 -3.48
CA SER A 405 17.09 -18.26 -2.74
C SER A 405 16.87 -19.56 -3.52
N TRP A 406 15.75 -19.71 -4.22
CA TRP A 406 15.55 -20.86 -5.10
C TRP A 406 16.48 -20.84 -6.31
N GLU A 407 16.76 -19.68 -6.92
CA GLU A 407 17.75 -19.56 -8.00
C GLU A 407 19.14 -20.01 -7.56
N GLN A 408 19.58 -19.63 -6.35
CA GLN A 408 20.95 -19.83 -5.89
C GLN A 408 21.16 -21.13 -5.12
N HIS A 409 20.17 -21.57 -4.35
CA HIS A 409 20.30 -22.64 -3.37
C HIS A 409 19.32 -23.80 -3.61
N GLY A 410 18.30 -23.63 -4.46
CA GLY A 410 17.28 -24.65 -4.71
C GLY A 410 16.34 -24.90 -3.52
N GLU A 411 16.38 -24.05 -2.49
CA GLU A 411 15.49 -24.10 -1.34
C GLU A 411 15.30 -22.73 -0.69
N PHE A 412 14.18 -22.57 0.01
CA PHE A 412 13.88 -21.40 0.83
C PHE A 412 12.99 -21.82 2.00
N LEU A 413 13.38 -21.48 3.24
CA LEU A 413 12.69 -21.88 4.48
C LEU A 413 12.32 -23.38 4.53
N GLY A 414 13.22 -24.24 4.06
CA GLY A 414 13.02 -25.70 4.01
C GLY A 414 12.12 -26.20 2.88
N VAL A 415 11.57 -25.31 2.05
CA VAL A 415 10.82 -25.65 0.85
C VAL A 415 11.77 -25.73 -0.33
N LYS A 416 11.97 -26.94 -0.86
CA LYS A 416 12.74 -27.18 -2.09
C LYS A 416 11.94 -26.76 -3.31
N GLY A 417 12.61 -26.14 -4.27
CA GLY A 417 11.96 -25.68 -5.49
C GLY A 417 12.92 -24.93 -6.40
N THR A 418 12.41 -24.59 -7.56
CA THR A 418 13.08 -23.79 -8.59
C THR A 418 12.21 -22.61 -8.97
N PRO A 419 12.76 -21.58 -9.63
CA PRO A 419 11.95 -20.49 -10.17
C PRO A 419 10.82 -20.98 -11.11
N GLN A 420 10.99 -22.11 -11.78
CA GLN A 420 9.97 -22.70 -12.66
C GLN A 420 8.75 -23.22 -11.90
N ASP A 421 8.91 -23.56 -10.62
CA ASP A 421 7.82 -23.99 -9.75
C ASP A 421 6.95 -22.82 -9.28
N PHE A 422 7.41 -21.59 -9.42
CA PHE A 422 6.68 -20.41 -8.97
C PHE A 422 5.40 -20.18 -9.77
N VAL A 423 4.28 -20.11 -9.07
CA VAL A 423 2.95 -19.83 -9.64
C VAL A 423 2.52 -18.39 -9.38
N LEU A 424 2.60 -17.94 -8.13
CA LEU A 424 2.10 -16.64 -7.71
C LEU A 424 2.84 -16.13 -6.47
N GLY A 425 3.17 -14.84 -6.46
CA GLY A 425 3.57 -14.09 -5.27
C GLY A 425 2.54 -13.00 -5.01
N THR A 426 2.02 -12.88 -3.80
CA THR A 426 0.92 -11.92 -3.52
C THR A 426 0.99 -11.27 -2.14
N GLU A 427 0.55 -10.01 -2.10
CA GLU A 427 0.26 -9.23 -0.90
C GLU A 427 -1.22 -8.82 -0.87
N GLU A 428 -1.80 -8.74 0.33
CA GLU A 428 -3.17 -8.28 0.59
C GLU A 428 -3.43 -6.86 0.07
N SER A 429 -2.38 -6.05 -0.01
CA SER A 429 -2.39 -4.69 -0.53
C SER A 429 -2.36 -4.64 -2.07
N HIS A 430 -3.16 -5.49 -2.73
CA HIS A 430 -3.35 -5.49 -4.19
C HIS A 430 -2.08 -5.72 -5.01
N GLY A 431 -1.08 -6.38 -4.42
CA GLY A 431 0.23 -6.63 -5.03
C GLY A 431 0.38 -8.06 -5.52
N PHE A 432 0.82 -8.25 -6.76
CA PHE A 432 0.92 -9.56 -7.39
C PHE A 432 2.18 -9.69 -8.21
N LEU A 433 2.73 -10.90 -8.30
CA LEU A 433 3.79 -11.26 -9.23
C LEU A 433 3.49 -12.65 -9.77
N THR A 434 3.46 -12.79 -11.08
CA THR A 434 3.03 -14.02 -11.75
C THR A 434 4.12 -14.66 -12.62
N THR A 435 5.32 -14.08 -12.59
CA THR A 435 6.50 -14.61 -13.27
C THR A 435 7.71 -14.56 -12.34
N PRO A 436 8.58 -15.58 -12.34
CA PRO A 436 9.81 -15.56 -11.57
C PRO A 436 10.90 -14.69 -12.22
N ASP A 437 10.63 -14.00 -13.33
CA ASP A 437 11.62 -13.16 -14.03
C ASP A 437 11.64 -11.70 -13.53
N LEU A 438 10.76 -11.35 -12.59
CA LEU A 438 10.74 -10.06 -11.89
C LEU A 438 10.87 -10.28 -10.38
N ARG A 439 11.14 -9.22 -9.60
CA ARG A 439 11.30 -9.29 -8.14
C ARG A 439 10.50 -8.24 -7.37
N ASP A 440 9.66 -7.47 -8.05
CA ASP A 440 8.67 -6.60 -7.43
C ASP A 440 7.29 -6.91 -8.02
N LYS A 441 6.26 -6.28 -7.45
CA LYS A 441 4.88 -6.45 -7.90
C LYS A 441 4.73 -5.94 -9.34
N ASP A 442 3.92 -6.63 -10.11
CA ASP A 442 3.63 -6.37 -11.51
C ASP A 442 2.12 -6.43 -11.76
N ALA A 443 1.51 -5.25 -11.95
CA ALA A 443 0.09 -5.15 -12.30
C ALA A 443 -0.22 -5.68 -13.70
N ALA A 444 0.72 -5.62 -14.65
CA ALA A 444 0.50 -6.06 -16.03
C ALA A 444 0.34 -7.59 -16.10
N GLY A 445 1.25 -8.33 -15.47
CA GLY A 445 1.19 -9.78 -15.45
C GLY A 445 -0.12 -10.32 -14.86
N VAL A 446 -0.62 -9.74 -13.76
CA VAL A 446 -1.90 -10.15 -13.17
C VAL A 446 -3.13 -9.64 -13.95
N ALA A 447 -3.06 -8.46 -14.57
CA ALA A 447 -4.14 -7.92 -15.41
C ALA A 447 -4.49 -8.88 -16.54
N LEU A 448 -3.48 -9.44 -17.21
CA LEU A 448 -3.66 -10.41 -18.28
C LEU A 448 -4.51 -11.60 -17.81
N TYR A 449 -4.20 -12.20 -16.67
CA TYR A 449 -4.97 -13.33 -16.13
C TYR A 449 -6.37 -12.94 -15.66
N LEU A 450 -6.57 -11.73 -15.13
CA LEU A 450 -7.91 -11.23 -14.80
C LEU A 450 -8.78 -11.07 -16.04
N VAL A 451 -8.21 -10.57 -17.15
CA VAL A 451 -8.93 -10.44 -18.43
C VAL A 451 -9.20 -11.80 -19.07
N GLU A 452 -8.27 -12.76 -18.96
CA GLU A 452 -8.50 -14.15 -19.39
C GLU A 452 -9.59 -14.83 -18.56
N LEU A 453 -9.59 -14.64 -17.23
CA LEU A 453 -10.65 -15.14 -16.35
C LEU A 453 -12.00 -14.51 -16.70
N ALA A 454 -12.05 -13.20 -16.96
CA ALA A 454 -13.28 -12.54 -17.41
C ALA A 454 -13.81 -13.13 -18.71
N SER A 455 -12.92 -13.39 -19.66
CA SER A 455 -13.23 -14.01 -20.96
C SER A 455 -13.78 -15.43 -20.79
N GLN A 456 -13.17 -16.20 -19.88
CA GLN A 456 -13.65 -17.54 -19.52
C GLN A 456 -15.05 -17.47 -18.90
N LEU A 457 -15.25 -16.67 -17.86
CA LEU A 457 -16.53 -16.56 -17.15
C LEU A 457 -17.63 -16.08 -18.09
N LYS A 458 -17.34 -15.12 -18.97
CA LYS A 458 -18.25 -14.67 -20.03
C LYS A 458 -18.68 -15.81 -20.96
N SER A 459 -17.73 -16.66 -21.40
CA SER A 459 -18.04 -17.83 -22.22
C SER A 459 -18.89 -18.89 -21.50
N GLU A 460 -18.79 -18.94 -20.17
CA GLU A 460 -19.55 -19.83 -19.28
C GLU A 460 -20.91 -19.22 -18.83
N GLY A 461 -21.17 -17.95 -19.14
CA GLY A 461 -22.35 -17.21 -18.66
C GLY A 461 -22.35 -16.97 -17.13
N ARG A 462 -21.16 -16.88 -16.54
CA ARG A 462 -20.91 -16.71 -15.09
C ARG A 462 -20.28 -15.34 -14.79
N THR A 463 -20.35 -14.91 -13.54
CA THR A 463 -19.74 -13.65 -13.06
C THR A 463 -18.59 -13.90 -12.09
N PHE A 464 -17.75 -12.89 -11.84
CA PHE A 464 -16.71 -12.98 -10.82
C PHE A 464 -17.25 -13.16 -9.40
N PRO A 465 -18.34 -12.48 -8.98
CA PRO A 465 -19.00 -12.79 -7.72
C PRO A 465 -19.41 -14.25 -7.58
N GLU A 466 -19.91 -14.88 -8.65
CA GLU A 466 -20.24 -16.31 -8.64
C GLU A 466 -19.00 -17.20 -8.53
N GLU A 467 -17.89 -16.88 -9.21
CA GLU A 467 -16.64 -17.62 -9.07
C GLU A 467 -16.06 -17.49 -7.65
N LEU A 468 -16.11 -16.29 -7.05
CA LEU A 468 -15.70 -16.07 -5.67
C LEU A 468 -16.61 -16.82 -4.68
N HIS A 469 -17.91 -16.85 -4.95
CA HIS A 469 -18.86 -17.62 -4.18
C HIS A 469 -18.55 -19.13 -4.22
N ASP A 470 -18.24 -19.68 -5.40
CA ASP A 470 -17.85 -21.08 -5.55
C ASP A 470 -16.51 -21.40 -4.87
N ILE A 471 -15.57 -20.44 -4.86
CA ILE A 471 -14.35 -20.52 -4.05
C ILE A 471 -14.72 -20.62 -2.57
N HIS A 472 -15.61 -19.76 -2.06
CA HIS A 472 -16.03 -19.81 -0.64
C HIS A 472 -16.78 -21.10 -0.30
N LYS A 473 -17.59 -21.65 -1.19
CA LYS A 473 -18.25 -22.95 -0.99
C LYS A 473 -17.23 -24.08 -0.89
N THR A 474 -16.27 -24.10 -1.81
CA THR A 474 -15.30 -25.20 -1.92
C THR A 474 -14.26 -25.14 -0.82
N TYR A 475 -13.66 -23.97 -0.60
CA TYR A 475 -12.51 -23.79 0.28
C TYR A 475 -12.90 -23.13 1.61
N GLY A 476 -14.14 -22.73 1.82
CA GLY A 476 -14.58 -22.03 3.03
C GLY A 476 -14.48 -20.51 2.88
N TYR A 477 -15.28 -19.81 3.67
CA TYR A 477 -15.34 -18.35 3.68
C TYR A 477 -14.29 -17.75 4.62
N PHE A 478 -13.73 -16.61 4.24
CA PHE A 478 -12.72 -15.88 5.00
C PHE A 478 -13.12 -14.40 5.10
N ASN A 479 -13.33 -13.91 6.32
CA ASN A 479 -13.39 -12.48 6.56
C ASN A 479 -11.99 -11.98 6.96
N ASN A 480 -11.46 -11.07 6.16
CA ASN A 480 -10.19 -10.39 6.40
C ASN A 480 -10.47 -8.92 6.75
N ARG A 481 -10.11 -8.50 7.96
CA ARG A 481 -10.31 -7.13 8.45
C ARG A 481 -9.00 -6.51 8.90
N LEU A 482 -8.78 -5.25 8.52
CA LEU A 482 -7.69 -4.43 9.03
C LEU A 482 -8.26 -3.39 9.99
N THR A 483 -7.73 -3.34 11.21
CA THR A 483 -8.00 -2.28 12.17
C THR A 483 -6.74 -1.45 12.44
N SER A 484 -6.85 -0.13 12.36
CA SER A 484 -5.73 0.79 12.64
C SER A 484 -5.96 1.61 13.89
N MET A 485 -5.00 1.55 14.82
CA MET A 485 -4.94 2.40 16.01
C MET A 485 -3.94 3.53 15.78
N VAL A 486 -4.42 4.68 15.32
CA VAL A 486 -3.60 5.88 15.03
C VAL A 486 -3.30 6.63 16.33
N MET A 487 -2.03 6.67 16.72
CA MET A 487 -1.54 7.30 17.95
C MET A 487 -0.43 8.29 17.58
N GLU A 488 -0.78 9.56 17.42
CA GLU A 488 0.08 10.59 16.83
C GLU A 488 1.17 11.10 17.77
N GLY A 489 2.19 11.74 17.18
CA GLY A 489 3.28 12.38 17.90
C GLY A 489 4.23 11.43 18.64
N ALA A 490 5.19 12.00 19.35
CA ALA A 490 6.21 11.23 20.08
C ALA A 490 5.60 10.34 21.18
N ALA A 491 4.56 10.83 21.87
CA ALA A 491 3.84 10.07 22.88
C ALA A 491 3.13 8.85 22.27
N GLY A 492 2.49 9.03 21.10
CA GLY A 492 1.83 7.93 20.41
C GLY A 492 2.79 6.85 19.89
N ILE A 493 3.96 7.24 19.37
CA ILE A 493 5.02 6.29 19.00
C ILE A 493 5.51 5.49 20.22
N ALA A 494 5.69 6.15 21.37
CA ALA A 494 6.05 5.48 22.62
C ALA A 494 4.95 4.50 23.08
N ASN A 495 3.69 4.90 22.97
CA ASN A 495 2.54 4.03 23.28
C ASN A 495 2.48 2.79 22.39
N ILE A 496 2.71 2.91 21.08
CA ILE A 496 2.80 1.76 20.17
C ILE A 496 3.92 0.82 20.61
N ARG A 497 5.11 1.34 20.91
CA ARG A 497 6.23 0.50 21.38
C ARG A 497 5.88 -0.22 22.69
N ASN A 498 5.31 0.50 23.65
CA ASN A 498 4.91 -0.05 24.94
C ASN A 498 3.83 -1.11 24.80
N LEU A 499 2.87 -0.93 23.89
CA LEU A 499 1.82 -1.90 23.58
C LEU A 499 2.42 -3.25 23.15
N LEU A 500 3.27 -3.24 22.11
CA LEU A 500 3.87 -4.47 21.62
C LEU A 500 4.78 -5.12 22.68
N THR A 501 5.54 -4.31 23.44
CA THR A 501 6.39 -4.81 24.53
C THR A 501 5.57 -5.53 25.60
N LYS A 502 4.46 -4.93 26.05
CA LYS A 502 3.57 -5.55 27.04
C LYS A 502 2.92 -6.85 26.55
N LEU A 503 2.52 -6.90 25.28
CA LEU A 503 1.98 -8.13 24.68
C LEU A 503 3.03 -9.23 24.55
N ARG A 504 4.31 -8.89 24.35
CA ARG A 504 5.42 -9.85 24.35
C ARG A 504 5.74 -10.40 25.74
N GLU A 505 5.83 -9.50 26.73
CA GLU A 505 6.18 -9.87 28.10
C GLU A 505 5.05 -10.63 28.81
N GLN A 506 3.80 -10.33 28.45
CA GLN A 506 2.60 -10.91 29.05
C GLN A 506 1.58 -11.27 27.96
N PRO A 507 1.88 -12.29 27.12
CA PRO A 507 0.99 -12.70 26.06
C PRO A 507 -0.33 -13.21 26.66
N PRO A 508 -1.49 -12.76 26.14
CA PRO A 508 -2.77 -13.26 26.62
C PRO A 508 -2.92 -14.76 26.36
N THR A 509 -3.59 -15.46 27.28
CA THR A 509 -4.01 -16.87 27.07
C THR A 509 -5.40 -16.94 26.44
N GLU A 510 -6.13 -15.83 26.41
CA GLU A 510 -7.48 -15.69 25.86
C GLU A 510 -7.64 -14.29 25.26
N ILE A 511 -8.25 -14.21 24.07
CA ILE A 511 -8.58 -12.97 23.38
C ILE A 511 -10.06 -13.02 23.00
N ALA A 512 -10.85 -12.02 23.39
CA ALA A 512 -12.26 -11.90 23.00
C ALA A 512 -13.10 -13.18 23.27
N GLY A 513 -12.90 -13.85 24.41
CA GLY A 513 -13.61 -15.09 24.73
C GLY A 513 -13.11 -16.33 23.99
N ARG A 514 -11.93 -16.25 23.36
CA ARG A 514 -11.32 -17.34 22.57
C ARG A 514 -9.94 -17.66 23.10
N LYS A 515 -9.69 -18.94 23.38
CA LYS A 515 -8.38 -19.42 23.81
C LYS A 515 -7.31 -19.15 22.74
N VAL A 516 -6.15 -18.64 23.16
CA VAL A 516 -4.96 -18.55 22.32
C VAL A 516 -4.32 -19.94 22.25
N LEU A 517 -4.27 -20.51 21.05
CA LEU A 517 -3.66 -21.81 20.77
C LEU A 517 -2.17 -21.69 20.54
N GLU A 518 -1.76 -20.69 19.76
CA GLU A 518 -0.35 -20.42 19.44
C GLU A 518 -0.09 -18.91 19.44
N PHE A 519 1.11 -18.54 19.87
CA PHE A 519 1.61 -17.17 19.86
C PHE A 519 3.01 -17.17 19.26
N PHE A 520 3.22 -16.34 18.23
CA PHE A 520 4.51 -16.15 17.60
C PHE A 520 4.94 -14.68 17.72
N ASP A 521 6.08 -14.45 18.36
CA ASP A 521 6.82 -13.19 18.23
C ASP A 521 7.92 -13.40 17.18
N HIS A 522 7.88 -12.64 16.09
CA HIS A 522 8.89 -12.78 15.05
C HIS A 522 10.27 -12.22 15.46
N GLN A 523 10.34 -11.48 16.58
CA GLN A 523 11.61 -11.06 17.18
C GLN A 523 12.23 -12.11 18.11
N ASP A 524 11.54 -13.22 18.39
CA ASP A 524 12.12 -14.32 19.17
C ASP A 524 13.23 -15.00 18.35
N GLU A 525 14.48 -14.81 18.77
CA GLU A 525 15.67 -15.35 18.13
C GLU A 525 15.78 -16.88 18.25
N SER A 526 15.04 -17.48 19.17
CA SER A 526 14.89 -18.95 19.28
C SER A 526 13.76 -19.50 18.40
N GLY A 527 12.96 -18.60 17.82
CA GLY A 527 11.82 -18.93 16.99
C GLY A 527 12.13 -19.13 15.51
N ARG A 528 11.08 -19.04 14.70
CA ARG A 528 11.08 -19.44 13.27
C ARG A 528 12.08 -18.71 12.36
N PHE A 529 12.47 -17.50 12.71
CA PHE A 529 13.39 -16.70 11.89
C PHE A 529 14.83 -16.71 12.42
N GLY A 530 15.10 -17.42 13.51
CA GLY A 530 16.42 -17.49 14.14
C GLY A 530 16.96 -16.12 14.57
N PRO A 531 18.28 -15.99 14.74
CA PRO A 531 18.92 -14.77 15.22
C PRO A 531 18.58 -13.52 14.39
N ILE A 532 18.52 -12.37 15.05
CA ILE A 532 18.34 -11.07 14.38
C ILE A 532 19.61 -10.71 13.62
N ARG A 533 19.49 -10.42 12.32
CA ARG A 533 20.64 -10.13 11.44
C ARG A 533 21.05 -8.65 11.41
N SER A 534 20.13 -7.75 11.71
CA SER A 534 20.34 -6.29 11.68
C SER A 534 19.20 -5.53 12.36
N GLN A 535 19.33 -4.21 12.53
CA GLN A 535 18.24 -3.37 13.05
C GLN A 535 17.05 -3.28 12.08
N THR A 536 17.29 -3.26 10.77
CA THR A 536 16.23 -3.37 9.75
C THR A 536 15.50 -4.71 9.82
N ASP A 537 16.21 -5.81 10.10
CA ASP A 537 15.63 -7.15 10.32
C ASP A 537 14.71 -7.15 11.54
N ALA A 538 15.22 -6.68 12.69
CA ALA A 538 14.44 -6.55 13.91
C ALA A 538 13.18 -5.71 13.70
N SER A 539 13.30 -4.59 12.98
CA SER A 539 12.19 -3.69 12.69
C SER A 539 11.13 -4.35 11.79
N SER A 540 11.55 -5.12 10.78
CA SER A 540 10.66 -5.85 9.88
C SER A 540 9.96 -7.02 10.57
N ARG A 541 10.64 -7.64 11.54
CA ARG A 541 10.13 -8.71 12.40
C ARG A 541 9.32 -8.20 13.60
N ASN A 542 9.06 -6.90 13.73
CA ASN A 542 8.27 -6.37 14.84
C ASN A 542 6.76 -6.67 14.64
N VAL A 543 6.42 -7.96 14.72
CA VAL A 543 5.12 -8.53 14.37
C VAL A 543 4.79 -9.60 15.40
N LEU A 544 3.57 -9.54 15.93
CA LEU A 544 3.01 -10.52 16.86
C LEU A 544 1.86 -11.25 16.16
N VAL A 545 1.85 -12.57 16.21
CA VAL A 545 0.82 -13.41 15.60
C VAL A 545 0.16 -14.26 16.68
N PHE A 546 -1.17 -14.26 16.71
CA PHE A 546 -1.99 -15.06 17.62
C PHE A 546 -2.90 -15.95 16.79
N HIS A 547 -2.84 -17.26 17.04
CA HIS A 547 -3.83 -18.22 16.53
C HIS A 547 -4.78 -18.56 17.67
N LEU A 548 -6.07 -18.33 17.44
CA LEU A 548 -7.12 -18.60 18.44
C LEU A 548 -7.96 -19.81 18.02
N GLU A 549 -8.63 -20.42 18.99
CA GLU A 549 -9.64 -21.44 18.71
C GLU A 549 -10.76 -20.91 17.79
N GLY A 550 -11.27 -21.76 16.90
CA GLY A 550 -12.31 -21.39 15.94
C GLY A 550 -11.78 -20.74 14.65
N ASN A 551 -10.60 -21.16 14.17
CA ASN A 551 -10.00 -20.72 12.90
C ASN A 551 -9.83 -19.19 12.79
N ILE A 552 -9.32 -18.58 13.86
CA ILE A 552 -9.08 -17.13 13.94
C ILE A 552 -7.57 -16.87 14.03
N ARG A 553 -7.09 -15.91 13.23
CA ARG A 553 -5.71 -15.40 13.29
C ARG A 553 -5.71 -13.89 13.47
N LEU A 554 -4.90 -13.40 14.40
CA LEU A 554 -4.66 -11.98 14.63
C LEU A 554 -3.18 -11.66 14.44
N ILE A 555 -2.88 -10.59 13.72
CA ILE A 555 -1.51 -10.14 13.48
C ILE A 555 -1.41 -8.66 13.85
N LEU A 556 -0.59 -8.32 14.84
CA LEU A 556 -0.36 -6.96 15.29
C LEU A 556 1.05 -6.50 14.92
N ARG A 557 1.16 -5.33 14.29
CA ARG A 557 2.44 -4.71 13.94
C ARG A 557 2.39 -3.17 13.94
N PRO A 558 3.50 -2.46 14.16
CA PRO A 558 3.55 -1.02 13.92
C PRO A 558 3.62 -0.72 12.42
N SER A 559 3.07 0.43 12.02
CA SER A 559 3.31 0.99 10.69
C SER A 559 4.72 1.57 10.60
N GLY A 560 5.38 1.38 9.45
CA GLY A 560 6.74 1.87 9.21
C GLY A 560 6.80 3.35 8.80
N THR A 561 5.68 3.93 8.35
CA THR A 561 5.64 5.30 7.79
C THR A 561 4.72 6.24 8.55
N GLU A 562 3.82 5.71 9.36
CA GLU A 562 2.80 6.48 10.07
C GLU A 562 2.76 6.04 11.55
N PRO A 563 2.40 6.92 12.48
CA PRO A 563 2.35 6.59 13.90
C PRO A 563 1.06 5.82 14.23
N LYS A 564 0.93 4.59 13.71
CA LYS A 564 -0.22 3.72 13.94
C LYS A 564 0.18 2.26 14.15
N ALA A 565 -0.56 1.55 14.99
CA ALA A 565 -0.51 0.09 15.08
C ALA A 565 -1.59 -0.52 14.18
N LYS A 566 -1.23 -1.53 13.39
CA LYS A 566 -2.12 -2.25 12.48
C LYS A 566 -2.42 -3.64 13.03
N LEU A 567 -3.70 -3.94 13.18
CA LEU A 567 -4.23 -5.22 13.59
C LEU A 567 -4.92 -5.86 12.38
N TYR A 568 -4.37 -6.94 11.86
CA TYR A 568 -4.98 -7.76 10.83
C TYR A 568 -5.73 -8.90 11.52
N ILE A 569 -6.97 -9.14 11.09
CA ILE A 569 -7.89 -10.12 11.66
C ILE A 569 -8.33 -11.00 10.51
N GLU A 570 -8.15 -12.30 10.66
CA GLU A 570 -8.70 -13.28 9.76
C GLU A 570 -9.56 -14.25 10.55
N VAL A 571 -10.80 -14.43 10.12
CA VAL A 571 -11.73 -15.44 10.64
C VAL A 571 -12.19 -16.28 9.46
N SER A 572 -12.11 -17.60 9.59
CA SER A 572 -12.48 -18.50 8.49
C SER A 572 -13.41 -19.62 8.91
N SER A 573 -14.22 -20.07 7.96
CA SER A 573 -15.04 -21.28 8.11
C SER A 573 -14.28 -22.53 7.66
N ASP A 574 -14.85 -23.68 7.93
CA ASP A 574 -14.41 -24.94 7.31
C ASP A 574 -14.80 -25.00 5.82
N PRO A 575 -14.05 -25.74 4.98
CA PRO A 575 -14.36 -25.94 3.56
C PRO A 575 -15.60 -26.81 3.33
N GLY A 576 -16.07 -26.87 2.07
CA GLY A 576 -17.14 -27.79 1.65
C GLY A 576 -18.55 -27.40 2.10
N GLN A 577 -18.84 -26.10 2.16
CA GLN A 577 -20.16 -25.59 2.55
C GLN A 577 -21.19 -25.71 1.41
N ASP A 578 -22.43 -26.05 1.74
CA ASP A 578 -23.57 -25.92 0.80
C ASP A 578 -24.14 -24.49 0.78
N GLU A 579 -25.08 -24.24 -0.13
CA GLU A 579 -25.64 -22.90 -0.35
C GLU A 579 -26.34 -22.31 0.88
N THR A 580 -27.12 -23.13 1.60
CA THR A 580 -27.90 -22.66 2.75
C THR A 580 -26.99 -22.40 3.94
N THR A 581 -26.01 -23.27 4.13
CA THR A 581 -25.05 -23.19 5.24
C THR A 581 -24.05 -22.06 5.00
N LEU A 582 -23.67 -21.78 3.76
CA LEU A 582 -22.72 -20.70 3.45
C LEU A 582 -23.27 -19.32 3.84
N ALA A 583 -24.53 -19.01 3.54
CA ALA A 583 -25.11 -17.71 3.89
C ALA A 583 -25.07 -17.45 5.42
N GLN A 584 -25.43 -18.45 6.23
CA GLN A 584 -25.35 -18.38 7.69
C GLN A 584 -23.89 -18.30 8.16
N THR A 585 -23.00 -19.03 7.50
CA THR A 585 -21.57 -19.04 7.81
C THR A 585 -20.95 -17.67 7.58
N ILE A 586 -21.29 -17.00 6.47
CA ILE A 586 -20.82 -15.64 6.16
C ILE A 586 -21.23 -14.68 7.28
N GLU A 587 -22.51 -14.67 7.65
CA GLU A 587 -23.02 -13.81 8.73
C GLU A 587 -22.29 -14.05 10.06
N GLN A 588 -22.10 -15.32 10.44
CA GLN A 588 -21.43 -15.71 11.68
C GLN A 588 -19.94 -15.33 11.69
N VAL A 589 -19.23 -15.56 10.58
CA VAL A 589 -17.81 -15.24 10.43
C VAL A 589 -17.59 -13.73 10.45
N ASP A 590 -18.43 -12.96 9.74
CA ASP A 590 -18.36 -11.49 9.70
C ASP A 590 -18.61 -10.88 11.09
N ALA A 591 -19.66 -11.34 11.78
CA ALA A 591 -19.98 -10.89 13.13
C ALA A 591 -18.84 -11.23 14.12
N THR A 592 -18.24 -12.41 13.97
CA THR A 592 -17.10 -12.83 14.80
C THR A 592 -15.88 -11.96 14.54
N ALA A 593 -15.53 -11.69 13.29
CA ALA A 593 -14.40 -10.83 12.93
C ALA A 593 -14.57 -9.40 13.48
N ALA A 594 -15.76 -8.81 13.33
CA ALA A 594 -16.06 -7.49 13.85
C ALA A 594 -15.94 -7.41 15.38
N ARG A 595 -16.47 -8.42 16.08
CA ARG A 595 -16.40 -8.50 17.55
C ARG A 595 -14.96 -8.64 18.03
N ILE A 596 -14.19 -9.57 17.45
CA ILE A 596 -12.80 -9.81 17.86
C ILE A 596 -11.93 -8.59 17.62
N GLY A 597 -12.09 -7.90 16.48
CA GLY A 597 -11.37 -6.67 16.20
C GLY A 597 -11.61 -5.58 17.25
N LYS A 598 -12.88 -5.36 17.60
CA LYS A 598 -13.27 -4.41 18.65
C LYS A 598 -12.69 -4.80 20.01
N ASP A 599 -12.92 -6.03 20.45
CA ASP A 599 -12.55 -6.53 21.77
C ASP A 599 -11.02 -6.53 21.95
N PHE A 600 -10.26 -6.98 20.94
CA PHE A 600 -8.78 -6.93 20.98
C PHE A 600 -8.25 -5.50 20.97
N ALA A 601 -8.81 -4.59 20.16
CA ALA A 601 -8.38 -3.20 20.16
C ALA A 601 -8.60 -2.55 21.54
N GLY A 602 -9.73 -2.84 22.19
CA GLY A 602 -10.01 -2.43 23.57
C GLY A 602 -8.98 -2.96 24.57
N ASP A 603 -8.70 -4.28 24.58
CA ASP A 603 -7.69 -4.88 25.47
C ASP A 603 -6.29 -4.30 25.23
N ALA A 604 -5.90 -4.17 23.96
CA ALA A 604 -4.62 -3.59 23.54
C ALA A 604 -4.44 -2.17 24.09
N LEU A 605 -5.42 -1.29 23.87
CA LEU A 605 -5.38 0.07 24.42
C LEU A 605 -5.38 0.07 25.95
N GLY A 606 -6.15 -0.82 26.58
CA GLY A 606 -6.21 -0.96 28.03
C GLY A 606 -4.86 -1.29 28.65
N ARG A 607 -4.05 -2.14 27.99
CA ARG A 607 -2.69 -2.48 28.43
C ARG A 607 -1.76 -1.28 28.50
N ILE A 608 -1.99 -0.24 27.70
CA ILE A 608 -1.21 1.01 27.72
C ILE A 608 -1.93 2.13 28.50
N GLY A 609 -2.96 1.80 29.27
CA GLY A 609 -3.67 2.75 30.13
C GLY A 609 -4.66 3.65 29.38
N ILE A 610 -5.05 3.28 28.15
CA ILE A 610 -6.05 3.98 27.36
C ILE A 610 -7.35 3.18 27.43
N GLN A 611 -8.40 3.79 27.93
CA GLN A 611 -9.74 3.21 27.97
C GLN A 611 -10.64 4.05 27.07
N LEU A 612 -11.44 3.39 26.23
CA LEU A 612 -12.41 4.04 25.36
C LEU A 612 -13.76 3.35 25.53
N PRO A 613 -14.88 4.09 25.48
CA PRO A 613 -16.20 3.47 25.37
C PRO A 613 -16.29 2.59 24.10
N ASP A 614 -17.05 1.49 24.18
CA ASP A 614 -17.22 0.54 23.08
C ASP A 614 -17.68 1.22 21.77
N PHE A 615 -18.61 2.17 21.87
CA PHE A 615 -19.09 2.92 20.71
C PHE A 615 -17.98 3.81 20.10
N ALA A 616 -17.03 4.28 20.92
CA ALA A 616 -15.94 5.12 20.44
C ALA A 616 -14.91 4.31 19.65
N LEU A 617 -14.72 3.03 19.98
CA LEU A 617 -13.87 2.10 19.21
C LEU A 617 -14.40 1.86 17.79
N GLN A 618 -15.72 1.97 17.59
CA GLN A 618 -16.37 1.78 16.29
C GLN A 618 -16.22 2.95 15.32
N LEU A 619 -15.70 4.11 15.77
CA LEU A 619 -15.35 5.20 14.85
C LEU A 619 -14.38 4.71 13.78
N SER A 620 -14.39 5.37 12.62
CA SER A 620 -13.46 5.09 11.52
C SER A 620 -12.02 4.98 12.01
N ASP A 621 -11.26 4.04 11.45
CA ASP A 621 -9.85 3.83 11.79
C ASP A 621 -8.92 4.93 11.27
N LEU A 622 -9.46 5.87 10.50
CA LEU A 622 -8.82 7.13 10.15
C LEU A 622 -8.82 8.13 11.33
N VAL A 623 -9.66 7.92 12.33
CA VAL A 623 -9.75 8.78 13.52
C VAL A 623 -8.69 8.36 14.53
N SER A 624 -7.83 9.32 14.93
CA SER A 624 -6.83 9.09 15.98
C SER A 624 -7.44 8.68 17.31
N ILE A 625 -6.72 7.89 18.11
CA ILE A 625 -7.16 7.45 19.43
C ILE A 625 -7.51 8.64 20.33
N ASP A 626 -6.79 9.75 20.22
CA ASP A 626 -7.11 10.99 20.94
C ASP A 626 -8.43 11.62 20.50
N ASN A 627 -8.74 11.59 19.20
CA ASN A 627 -10.02 12.06 18.68
C ASN A 627 -11.16 11.09 19.04
N LYS A 628 -10.93 9.76 19.03
CA LYS A 628 -11.91 8.77 19.52
C LYS A 628 -12.22 9.00 21.00
N ARG A 629 -11.19 9.30 21.82
CA ARG A 629 -11.35 9.68 23.23
C ARG A 629 -12.16 10.96 23.39
N TYR A 630 -11.79 12.02 22.67
CA TYR A 630 -12.54 13.28 22.70
C TYR A 630 -14.02 13.07 22.31
N PHE A 631 -14.29 12.27 21.28
CA PHE A 631 -15.64 11.94 20.88
C PHE A 631 -16.43 11.27 22.01
N GLY A 632 -15.87 10.21 22.60
CA GLY A 632 -16.54 9.42 23.63
C GLY A 632 -16.67 10.11 24.99
N GLU A 633 -15.65 10.86 25.40
CA GLU A 633 -15.59 11.47 26.75
C GLU A 633 -16.10 12.91 26.78
N THR A 634 -16.12 13.61 25.63
CA THR A 634 -16.51 15.03 25.57
C THR A 634 -17.75 15.24 24.69
N VAL A 635 -17.72 14.78 23.43
CA VAL A 635 -18.78 15.09 22.46
C VAL A 635 -20.08 14.39 22.82
N ILE A 636 -20.07 13.07 22.96
CA ILE A 636 -21.29 12.29 23.25
C ILE A 636 -21.97 12.72 24.56
N PRO A 637 -21.26 12.86 25.70
CA PRO A 637 -21.89 13.32 26.94
C PRO A 637 -22.51 14.72 26.83
N ALA A 638 -21.80 15.67 26.20
CA ALA A 638 -22.30 17.03 26.04
C ALA A 638 -23.50 17.09 25.07
N TRP A 639 -23.48 16.27 24.01
CA TRP A 639 -24.59 16.18 23.06
C TRP A 639 -25.83 15.58 23.72
N LYS A 640 -25.66 14.50 24.49
CA LYS A 640 -26.73 13.90 25.29
C LYS A 640 -27.38 14.94 26.20
N THR A 641 -26.59 15.66 27.01
CA THR A 641 -27.12 16.67 27.93
C THR A 641 -27.87 17.79 27.21
N LYS A 642 -27.38 18.23 26.05
CA LYS A 642 -28.06 19.24 25.23
C LYS A 642 -29.41 18.75 24.72
N LEU A 643 -29.48 17.51 24.24
CA LEU A 643 -30.71 16.91 23.75
C LEU A 643 -31.72 16.62 24.87
N GLU A 644 -31.26 16.19 26.05
CA GLU A 644 -32.14 16.01 27.22
C GLU A 644 -32.77 17.35 27.66
N ALA A 645 -32.06 18.46 27.49
CA ALA A 645 -32.58 19.79 27.81
C ALA A 645 -33.69 20.29 26.85
N LEU A 646 -33.86 19.64 25.70
CA LEU A 646 -34.85 20.03 24.68
C LEU A 646 -36.28 19.57 25.00
N GLY A 647 -36.44 18.51 25.81
CA GLY A 647 -37.74 17.86 26.02
C GLY A 647 -38.23 17.05 24.80
N GLU A 648 -39.51 16.67 24.79
CA GLU A 648 -40.09 15.79 23.76
C GLU A 648 -40.42 16.52 22.44
N THR A 649 -40.73 17.81 22.50
CA THR A 649 -41.17 18.61 21.34
C THR A 649 -40.37 19.91 21.22
N PRO A 650 -39.08 19.86 20.88
CA PRO A 650 -38.29 21.06 20.62
C PRO A 650 -38.72 21.79 19.36
N SER A 651 -38.50 23.11 19.34
CA SER A 651 -38.60 23.90 18.12
C SER A 651 -37.43 23.61 17.16
N GLU A 652 -37.65 23.88 15.87
CA GLU A 652 -36.60 23.77 14.84
C GLU A 652 -35.36 24.61 15.18
N THR A 653 -35.54 25.79 15.77
CA THR A 653 -34.45 26.66 16.20
C THR A 653 -33.57 25.97 17.25
N GLN A 654 -34.18 25.32 18.24
CA GLN A 654 -33.43 24.62 19.30
C GLN A 654 -32.65 23.42 18.76
N LEU A 655 -33.25 22.63 17.85
CA LEU A 655 -32.56 21.53 17.18
C LEU A 655 -31.41 22.05 16.29
N SER A 656 -31.61 23.17 15.60
CA SER A 656 -30.58 23.84 14.80
C SER A 656 -29.40 24.33 15.64
N GLU A 657 -29.65 24.89 16.84
CA GLU A 657 -28.60 25.29 17.77
C GLU A 657 -27.75 24.10 18.25
N VAL A 658 -28.39 22.97 18.57
CA VAL A 658 -27.66 21.74 18.94
C VAL A 658 -26.86 21.19 17.76
N SER A 659 -27.43 21.22 16.56
CA SER A 659 -26.78 20.81 15.31
C SER A 659 -25.53 21.65 15.01
N GLN A 660 -25.64 22.97 15.14
CA GLN A 660 -24.52 23.90 14.94
C GLN A 660 -23.42 23.67 15.97
N TRP A 661 -23.78 23.48 17.24
CA TRP A 661 -22.80 23.11 18.27
C TRP A 661 -22.11 21.78 17.95
N LEU A 662 -22.85 20.76 17.50
CA LEU A 662 -22.29 19.46 17.16
C LEU A 662 -21.32 19.57 15.99
N LYS A 663 -21.65 20.38 14.97
CA LYS A 663 -20.77 20.70 13.84
C LYS A 663 -19.46 21.33 14.28
N GLU A 664 -19.52 22.28 15.21
CA GLU A 664 -18.33 22.92 15.78
C GLU A 664 -17.49 21.93 16.60
N ALA A 665 -18.12 21.09 17.42
CA ALA A 665 -17.44 20.05 18.20
C ALA A 665 -16.74 19.02 17.30
N LEU A 666 -17.34 18.70 16.15
CA LEU A 666 -16.79 17.76 15.17
C LEU A 666 -15.81 18.39 14.17
N ALA A 667 -15.59 19.71 14.19
CA ALA A 667 -14.71 20.39 13.23
C ALA A 667 -13.26 19.85 13.27
N ARG A 668 -12.79 19.36 14.42
CA ARG A 668 -11.45 18.75 14.57
C ARG A 668 -11.28 17.41 13.85
N PHE A 669 -12.35 16.79 13.36
CA PHE A 669 -12.30 15.53 12.62
C PHE A 669 -12.15 15.76 11.10
N GLY A 670 -12.09 17.01 10.65
CA GLY A 670 -11.91 17.38 9.25
C GLY A 670 -13.18 17.94 8.62
N SER A 671 -13.18 18.03 7.29
CA SER A 671 -14.25 18.68 6.50
C SER A 671 -15.51 17.83 6.34
N THR A 672 -15.42 16.51 6.48
CA THR A 672 -16.51 15.54 6.33
C THR A 672 -16.59 14.59 7.54
N PRO A 673 -16.81 15.13 8.75
CA PRO A 673 -16.70 14.37 9.98
C PRO A 673 -17.79 13.30 10.13
N ASN A 674 -18.94 13.46 9.45
CA ASN A 674 -20.07 12.53 9.53
C ASN A 674 -19.64 11.10 9.17
N GLY A 675 -18.99 10.90 8.03
CA GLY A 675 -18.52 9.58 7.58
C GLY A 675 -17.50 8.93 8.53
N LEU A 676 -16.78 9.74 9.32
CA LEU A 676 -15.80 9.24 10.28
C LEU A 676 -16.42 8.80 11.61
N VAL A 677 -17.49 9.47 12.04
CA VAL A 677 -18.08 9.25 13.37
C VAL A 677 -19.42 8.51 13.37
N ALA A 678 -20.11 8.44 12.23
CA ALA A 678 -21.44 7.82 12.11
C ALA A 678 -21.51 6.40 12.69
N PRO A 679 -20.56 5.48 12.43
CA PRO A 679 -20.61 4.14 13.03
C PRO A 679 -20.58 4.18 14.56
N GLY A 680 -19.84 5.12 15.14
CA GLY A 680 -19.80 5.32 16.59
C GLY A 680 -21.08 5.93 17.16
N VAL A 681 -21.75 6.80 16.41
CA VAL A 681 -23.07 7.34 16.79
C VAL A 681 -24.12 6.23 16.82
N GLU A 682 -24.23 5.42 15.77
CA GLU A 682 -25.19 4.31 15.74
C GLU A 682 -24.87 3.25 16.80
N ALA A 683 -23.59 2.96 17.04
CA ALA A 683 -23.17 2.08 18.14
C ALA A 683 -23.56 2.64 19.51
N TYR A 684 -23.45 3.95 19.72
CA TYR A 684 -23.90 4.59 20.96
C TYR A 684 -25.42 4.51 21.12
N ILE A 685 -26.19 4.81 20.07
CA ILE A 685 -27.65 4.70 20.07
C ILE A 685 -28.09 3.28 20.40
N ALA A 686 -27.44 2.27 19.83
CA ALA A 686 -27.72 0.87 20.10
C ALA A 686 -27.39 0.43 21.55
N GLN A 687 -26.54 1.18 22.26
CA GLN A 687 -26.18 0.92 23.66
C GLN A 687 -27.06 1.65 24.67
N LEU A 688 -27.94 2.55 24.24
CA LEU A 688 -28.84 3.25 25.15
C LEU A 688 -29.86 2.28 25.75
N ASP A 689 -30.01 2.32 27.08
CA ASP A 689 -30.99 1.51 27.79
C ASP A 689 -32.38 2.18 27.71
N ALA A 690 -33.29 1.53 26.98
CA ALA A 690 -34.67 1.97 26.77
C ALA A 690 -34.85 3.49 26.47
N PRO A 691 -34.13 4.06 25.47
CA PRO A 691 -34.27 5.48 25.17
C PRO A 691 -35.67 5.78 24.66
N SER A 692 -36.19 6.99 24.95
CA SER A 692 -37.42 7.43 24.30
C SER A 692 -37.19 7.57 22.79
N GLN A 693 -38.19 7.21 21.98
CA GLN A 693 -38.08 7.34 20.53
C GLN A 693 -37.77 8.78 20.11
N HIS A 694 -38.37 9.76 20.79
CA HIS A 694 -38.09 11.18 20.61
C HIS A 694 -36.61 11.53 20.81
N PHE A 695 -35.94 10.97 21.82
CA PHE A 695 -34.52 11.23 22.05
C PHE A 695 -33.65 10.71 20.91
N VAL A 696 -33.93 9.49 20.44
CA VAL A 696 -33.21 8.88 19.30
C VAL A 696 -33.45 9.67 18.01
N ASP A 697 -34.69 10.09 17.79
CA ASP A 697 -35.05 10.89 16.61
C ASP A 697 -34.35 12.26 16.64
N HIS A 698 -34.26 12.93 17.80
CA HIS A 698 -33.52 14.19 17.93
C HIS A 698 -32.01 13.99 17.71
N MET A 699 -31.42 12.88 18.20
CA MET A 699 -30.02 12.54 17.87
C MET A 699 -29.83 12.41 16.36
N ARG A 700 -30.66 11.60 15.69
CA ARG A 700 -30.54 11.39 14.24
C ARG A 700 -30.76 12.69 13.47
N GLN A 701 -31.76 13.48 13.85
CA GLN A 701 -32.08 14.74 13.19
C GLN A 701 -30.94 15.75 13.31
N THR A 702 -30.36 15.92 14.49
CA THR A 702 -29.24 16.86 14.68
C THR A 702 -27.97 16.38 13.97
N PHE A 703 -27.75 15.06 13.91
CA PHE A 703 -26.60 14.47 13.21
C PHE A 703 -26.69 14.51 11.68
N GLN A 704 -27.89 14.34 11.11
CA GLN A 704 -28.11 14.36 9.65
C GLN A 704 -27.73 15.69 9.00
N THR A 705 -27.64 16.77 9.78
CA THR A 705 -27.21 18.09 9.28
C THR A 705 -25.69 18.24 9.17
N ILE A 706 -24.93 17.27 9.69
CA ILE A 706 -23.46 17.28 9.65
C ILE A 706 -22.98 16.86 8.25
N PRO A 707 -22.11 17.65 7.61
CA PRO A 707 -21.65 17.42 6.24
C PRO A 707 -20.80 16.16 6.07
#